data_AF-A0A1V2NX53-F1
#
_entry.id   AF-A0A1V2NX53-F1
#
_cell.length_a   1.000
_cell.length_b   1.000
_cell.length_c   1.000
_cell.angle_alpha   90.00
_cell.angle_beta   90.00
_cell.angle_gamma   90.00
#
_symmetry.space_group_name_H-M   'P 1'
#
loop_
_entity.id
_entity.type
_entity.pdbx_description
1 polymer ?
#
loop_
_entity_poly.entity_id
_entity_poly.type
_entity_poly.pdbx_seq_one_letter_code
_entity_poly.pdbx_strand_id
1 'polypeptide(L)'
;MRHLDAEEVSARVRREVRNREVHLPPVSTYRWWARRTEAVNGSIIDAVSADKPGRMVVSDPFAGGGVIPLAAVMRGHSVYAQDLNPWAAAGLASMLALPDPEALRDGIAALTQRVLASAQAAYGTVLSDGTPGFVTHTFRVAVAPCTHCGARQRMFPHALVTLTSRVERKLPEAFLACPNGHLFKGRRDQIASCPTCDRVTDPDQVYTPRRVVTCQCGEQDRLEARASASSLEWEVVLVERAGGGRRELALPTAGEKTAATALQAQPRMSLGTIPAGQETAVLRRHGFSRWEDLYPRRQRAMVERLLELAAGCSTDEKVVAALRLAIIGSTEMAGHLSRWDRYYLKSYESMAGHRFNFTTLPVEPNVWGTTTSGRGTTLRRLVQLVKAAEWLRKHTGGQLKVQGPLHAGAATVSALLGEDIDGRPLERPDVLVVAGSSQRQLLPSGSVDLVLTDPPYHDDVQYAELSQPLQAWAGLAAPESGSDAVVNRATGQLVADGSYTALLASIFRESARLLREDGHLIFSYANRDPQAWVQLLEALQSAGLRAAGCTVVHSENETDHAKRNVRACTLDLLLDLVPVSSREVVKHRPELGAGAEQEFLAIVANYVLSVGELASGWQLEFLDSVSNAEFLKPQKRRHSGLSTPPAGEGSAPAG
;
A
#
# COMPACT_ATOMS: atom_id res chain seq x y z
N MET A 1 -27.42 -5.23 11.19
CA MET A 1 -26.69 -6.33 11.87
C MET A 1 -27.43 -7.67 11.95
N ARG A 2 -28.75 -7.73 12.21
CA ARG A 2 -29.51 -8.99 12.34
C ARG A 2 -29.45 -9.97 11.15
N HIS A 3 -29.14 -9.47 9.96
CA HIS A 3 -29.03 -10.24 8.72
C HIS A 3 -27.58 -10.66 8.40
N LEU A 4 -26.63 -10.34 9.28
CA LEU A 4 -25.21 -10.63 9.07
C LEU A 4 -24.84 -11.95 9.76
N ASP A 5 -24.45 -12.95 8.98
CA ASP A 5 -23.82 -14.17 9.49
C ASP A 5 -22.31 -13.94 9.66
N ALA A 6 -21.89 -13.66 10.90
CA ALA A 6 -20.50 -13.36 11.21
C ALA A 6 -19.55 -14.55 10.95
N GLU A 7 -20.02 -15.79 11.08
CA GLU A 7 -19.20 -16.99 10.85
C GLU A 7 -18.96 -17.21 9.35
N GLU A 8 -20.00 -17.08 8.53
CA GLU A 8 -19.89 -17.20 7.08
C GLU A 8 -18.98 -16.11 6.50
N VAL A 9 -19.17 -14.85 6.93
CA VAL A 9 -18.32 -13.71 6.54
C VAL A 9 -16.86 -14.00 6.87
N SER A 10 -16.58 -14.48 8.08
CA SER A 10 -15.23 -14.82 8.52
C SER A 10 -14.62 -15.96 7.69
N ALA A 11 -15.41 -16.93 7.24
CA ALA A 11 -14.95 -18.00 6.36
C ALA A 11 -14.63 -17.49 4.93
N ARG A 12 -15.38 -16.52 4.41
CA ARG A 12 -15.10 -15.88 3.12
C ARG A 12 -13.84 -15.00 3.16
N VAL A 13 -13.65 -14.23 4.23
CA VAL A 13 -12.46 -13.38 4.47
C VAL A 13 -11.17 -14.20 4.34
N ARG A 14 -11.10 -15.36 5.00
CA ARG A 14 -9.92 -16.24 4.98
C ARG A 14 -9.54 -16.71 3.57
N ARG A 15 -10.50 -16.81 2.65
CA ARG A 15 -10.24 -17.16 1.24
C ARG A 15 -9.75 -15.96 0.44
N GLU A 16 -10.39 -14.80 0.63
CA GLU A 16 -10.08 -13.57 -0.12
C GLU A 16 -8.66 -13.04 0.15
N VAL A 17 -8.23 -13.04 1.41
CA VAL A 17 -6.94 -12.45 1.84
C VAL A 17 -5.73 -13.12 1.17
N ARG A 18 -5.82 -14.42 0.80
CA ARG A 18 -4.68 -15.15 0.23
C ARG A 18 -4.41 -14.84 -1.25
N ASN A 19 -5.35 -14.24 -2.00
CA ASN A 19 -5.21 -13.93 -3.43
C ASN A 19 -6.12 -12.75 -3.88
N ARG A 20 -6.04 -11.61 -3.19
CA ARG A 20 -6.98 -10.50 -3.42
C ARG A 20 -6.96 -9.97 -4.86
N GLU A 21 -5.80 -9.94 -5.54
CA GLU A 21 -5.69 -9.53 -6.93
C GLU A 21 -6.42 -10.44 -7.92
N VAL A 22 -6.75 -11.66 -7.51
CA VAL A 22 -7.55 -12.62 -8.30
C VAL A 22 -9.03 -12.40 -8.05
N HIS A 23 -9.41 -12.14 -6.79
CA HIS A 23 -10.82 -11.97 -6.40
C HIS A 23 -11.37 -10.57 -6.71
N LEU A 24 -10.54 -9.53 -6.57
CA LEU A 24 -10.87 -8.13 -6.81
C LEU A 24 -9.75 -7.46 -7.63
N PRO A 25 -9.59 -7.80 -8.92
CA PRO A 25 -8.56 -7.19 -9.76
C PRO A 25 -8.57 -5.66 -9.79
N PRO A 26 -9.74 -4.95 -9.82
CA PRO A 26 -9.77 -3.49 -9.86
C PRO A 26 -9.00 -2.83 -8.72
N VAL A 27 -9.13 -3.33 -7.48
CA VAL A 27 -8.44 -2.69 -6.33
C VAL A 27 -6.92 -2.76 -6.45
N SER A 28 -6.37 -3.58 -7.34
CA SER A 28 -4.93 -3.73 -7.56
C SER A 28 -4.38 -2.86 -8.70
N THR A 29 -5.22 -2.06 -9.35
CA THR A 29 -4.85 -1.23 -10.51
C THR A 29 -4.01 0.00 -10.13
N TYR A 30 -4.23 0.55 -8.95
CA TYR A 30 -3.36 1.56 -8.33
C TYR A 30 -2.89 1.08 -6.96
N ARG A 31 -1.82 1.67 -6.44
CA ARG A 31 -1.30 1.35 -5.11
C ARG A 31 -1.94 2.22 -4.06
N TRP A 32 -2.56 1.52 -3.11
CA TRP A 32 -2.97 2.03 -1.82
C TRP A 32 -2.89 0.88 -0.84
N TRP A 33 -2.42 1.11 0.37
CA TRP A 33 -2.06 0.03 1.30
C TRP A 33 -3.22 -0.39 2.20
N ALA A 34 -4.05 0.56 2.64
CA ALA A 34 -5.24 0.28 3.43
C ALA A 34 -6.33 -0.34 2.55
N ARG A 35 -6.59 -1.64 2.75
CA ARG A 35 -7.62 -2.38 2.01
C ARG A 35 -8.26 -3.42 2.91
N ARG A 36 -9.53 -3.21 3.23
CA ARG A 36 -10.42 -4.22 3.82
C ARG A 36 -10.85 -5.25 2.77
N THR A 37 -11.54 -6.31 3.17
CA THR A 37 -12.11 -7.33 2.29
C THR A 37 -13.45 -6.90 1.72
N GLU A 38 -13.73 -7.32 0.49
CA GLU A 38 -15.09 -7.22 -0.05
C GLU A 38 -16.04 -8.12 0.72
N ALA A 39 -15.58 -9.27 1.21
CA ALA A 39 -16.41 -10.20 1.96
C ALA A 39 -17.12 -9.56 3.16
N VAL A 40 -16.43 -8.74 3.97
CA VAL A 40 -17.04 -8.03 5.10
C VAL A 40 -17.94 -6.91 4.60
N ASN A 41 -17.40 -6.00 3.80
CA ASN A 41 -18.12 -4.79 3.38
C ASN A 41 -19.34 -5.10 2.52
N GLY A 42 -19.21 -6.04 1.60
CA GLY A 42 -20.30 -6.52 0.78
C GLY A 42 -21.42 -7.13 1.60
N SER A 43 -21.10 -7.96 2.59
CA SER A 43 -22.12 -8.58 3.46
C SER A 43 -22.82 -7.55 4.35
N ILE A 44 -22.14 -6.48 4.75
CA ILE A 44 -22.78 -5.36 5.45
C ILE A 44 -23.77 -4.65 4.53
N ILE A 45 -23.37 -4.36 3.29
CA ILE A 45 -24.24 -3.72 2.29
C ILE A 45 -25.47 -4.61 2.03
N ASP A 46 -25.26 -5.91 1.85
CA ASP A 46 -26.34 -6.89 1.63
C ASP A 46 -27.31 -6.92 2.84
N ALA A 47 -26.78 -6.91 4.06
CA ALA A 47 -27.57 -6.90 5.29
C ALA A 47 -28.42 -5.62 5.44
N VAL A 48 -27.89 -4.46 5.06
CA VAL A 48 -28.66 -3.20 5.08
C VAL A 48 -29.69 -3.18 3.94
N SER A 49 -29.30 -3.65 2.74
CA SER A 49 -30.19 -3.69 1.58
C SER A 49 -31.39 -4.63 1.76
N ALA A 50 -31.25 -5.69 2.59
CA ALA A 50 -32.36 -6.57 2.94
C ALA A 50 -33.53 -5.82 3.63
N ASP A 51 -33.22 -4.75 4.38
CA ASP A 51 -34.21 -3.91 5.05
C ASP A 51 -34.60 -2.67 4.20
N LYS A 52 -33.80 -2.33 3.18
CA LYS A 52 -34.00 -1.19 2.27
C LYS A 52 -33.96 -1.66 0.81
N PRO A 53 -35.06 -2.24 0.29
CA PRO A 53 -35.10 -2.72 -1.08
C PRO A 53 -34.97 -1.55 -2.07
N GLY A 54 -34.14 -1.75 -3.09
CA GLY A 54 -33.89 -0.75 -4.14
C GLY A 54 -32.46 -0.21 -4.14
N ARG A 55 -32.26 0.87 -4.90
CA ARG A 55 -30.94 1.47 -5.08
C ARG A 55 -30.65 2.44 -3.93
N MET A 56 -29.75 2.05 -3.03
CA MET A 56 -29.23 2.91 -1.95
C MET A 56 -28.18 3.92 -2.45
N VAL A 57 -28.00 4.99 -1.67
CA VAL A 57 -26.80 5.84 -1.70
C VAL A 57 -25.85 5.42 -0.58
N VAL A 58 -24.70 4.88 -0.95
CA VAL A 58 -23.63 4.45 -0.05
C VAL A 58 -22.51 5.50 -0.04
N SER A 59 -22.13 5.98 1.15
CA SER A 59 -21.05 6.95 1.34
C SER A 59 -19.86 6.32 2.05
N ASP A 60 -18.66 6.53 1.50
CA ASP A 60 -17.40 6.19 2.13
C ASP A 60 -16.49 7.43 2.22
N PRO A 61 -16.44 8.12 3.39
CA PRO A 61 -15.59 9.28 3.61
C PRO A 61 -14.09 8.98 3.75
N PHE A 62 -13.66 7.72 3.73
CA PHE A 62 -12.25 7.30 3.84
C PHE A 62 -11.92 6.22 2.81
N ALA A 63 -12.26 6.50 1.56
CA ALA A 63 -12.38 5.50 0.50
C ALA A 63 -11.09 4.75 0.19
N GLY A 64 -9.92 5.37 0.38
CA GLY A 64 -8.60 4.74 0.30
C GLY A 64 -8.41 3.88 -0.95
N GLY A 65 -8.36 2.56 -0.74
CA GLY A 65 -8.14 1.55 -1.78
C GLY A 65 -9.39 1.19 -2.59
N GLY A 66 -10.56 1.75 -2.26
CA GLY A 66 -11.76 1.66 -3.07
C GLY A 66 -12.60 0.39 -2.91
N VAL A 67 -12.36 -0.41 -1.87
CA VAL A 67 -13.04 -1.70 -1.68
C VAL A 67 -14.54 -1.51 -1.42
N ILE A 68 -14.91 -0.58 -0.53
CA ILE A 68 -16.32 -0.28 -0.21
C ILE A 68 -17.04 0.32 -1.43
N PRO A 69 -16.50 1.35 -2.11
CA PRO A 69 -17.05 1.84 -3.37
C PRO A 69 -17.28 0.74 -4.41
N LEU A 70 -16.29 -0.13 -4.61
CA LEU A 70 -16.40 -1.24 -5.56
C LEU A 70 -17.50 -2.23 -5.16
N ALA A 71 -17.56 -2.62 -3.88
CA ALA A 71 -18.57 -3.54 -3.37
C ALA A 71 -20.00 -3.01 -3.55
N ALA A 72 -20.20 -1.70 -3.38
CA ALA A 72 -21.49 -1.04 -3.53
C ALA A 72 -21.94 -0.95 -5.00
N VAL A 73 -21.06 -0.56 -5.94
CA VAL A 73 -21.44 -0.48 -7.37
C VAL A 73 -21.70 -1.86 -7.98
N MET A 74 -21.02 -2.91 -7.53
CA MET A 74 -21.30 -4.29 -7.95
C MET A 74 -22.71 -4.74 -7.57
N ARG A 75 -23.30 -4.12 -6.55
CA ARG A 75 -24.67 -4.37 -6.08
C ARG A 75 -25.69 -3.40 -6.68
N GLY A 76 -25.26 -2.53 -7.61
CA GLY A 76 -26.12 -1.57 -8.29
C GLY A 76 -26.46 -0.33 -7.45
N HIS A 77 -25.75 -0.07 -6.36
CA HIS A 77 -25.95 1.11 -5.54
C HIS A 77 -25.21 2.33 -6.08
N SER A 78 -25.70 3.53 -5.73
CA SER A 78 -25.00 4.79 -5.99
C SER A 78 -23.93 5.02 -4.92
N VAL A 79 -22.79 5.57 -5.31
CA VAL A 79 -21.66 5.75 -4.40
C VAL A 79 -21.21 7.20 -4.31
N TYR A 80 -21.01 7.65 -3.08
CA TYR A 80 -20.17 8.79 -2.74
C TYR A 80 -18.89 8.27 -2.10
N ALA A 81 -17.74 8.61 -2.67
CA ALA A 81 -16.46 8.19 -2.14
C ALA A 81 -15.55 9.41 -1.98
N GLN A 82 -14.95 9.57 -0.81
CA GLN A 82 -14.05 10.67 -0.53
C GLN A 82 -12.78 10.15 0.12
N ASP A 83 -11.66 10.76 -0.25
CA ASP A 83 -10.40 10.54 0.43
C ASP A 83 -9.62 11.85 0.52
N LEU A 84 -8.91 12.04 1.63
CA LEU A 84 -8.06 13.20 1.78
C LEU A 84 -6.86 13.15 0.82
N ASN A 85 -6.34 11.96 0.57
CA ASN A 85 -5.16 11.75 -0.25
C ASN A 85 -5.53 11.87 -1.74
N PRO A 86 -4.95 12.84 -2.47
CA PRO A 86 -5.32 13.07 -3.86
C PRO A 86 -4.93 11.90 -4.77
N TRP A 87 -3.88 11.14 -4.42
CA TRP A 87 -3.52 9.93 -5.16
C TRP A 87 -4.53 8.81 -4.97
N ALA A 88 -5.05 8.62 -3.74
CA ALA A 88 -6.11 7.65 -3.47
C ALA A 88 -7.38 8.01 -4.24
N ALA A 89 -7.84 9.27 -4.13
CA ALA A 89 -9.04 9.75 -4.81
C ALA A 89 -8.92 9.66 -6.36
N ALA A 90 -7.80 10.11 -6.94
CA ALA A 90 -7.59 10.02 -8.38
C ALA A 90 -7.45 8.57 -8.88
N GLY A 91 -6.77 7.72 -8.10
CA GLY A 91 -6.65 6.29 -8.37
C GLY A 91 -8.00 5.58 -8.33
N LEU A 92 -8.83 5.88 -7.34
CA LEU A 92 -10.19 5.37 -7.19
C LEU A 92 -11.08 5.76 -8.38
N ALA A 93 -11.09 7.04 -8.74
CA ALA A 93 -11.85 7.52 -9.88
C ALA A 93 -11.43 6.80 -11.16
N SER A 94 -10.12 6.67 -11.40
CA SER A 94 -9.58 5.97 -12.58
C SER A 94 -9.90 4.47 -12.58
N MET A 95 -9.87 3.82 -11.41
CA MET A 95 -10.18 2.40 -11.25
C MET A 95 -11.65 2.10 -11.56
N LEU A 96 -12.58 2.93 -11.09
CA LEU A 96 -14.01 2.74 -11.34
C LEU A 96 -14.40 3.21 -12.75
N ALA A 97 -13.64 4.12 -13.34
CA ALA A 97 -13.87 4.66 -14.68
C ALA A 97 -13.09 3.92 -15.78
N LEU A 98 -12.65 2.68 -15.55
CA LEU A 98 -11.89 1.92 -16.55
C LEU A 98 -12.61 1.91 -17.91
N PRO A 99 -11.88 2.11 -19.01
CA PRO A 99 -12.45 2.15 -20.36
C PRO A 99 -12.90 0.76 -20.82
N ASP A 100 -13.50 0.72 -22.01
CA ASP A 100 -13.77 -0.54 -22.69
C ASP A 100 -12.48 -1.39 -22.83
N PRO A 101 -12.52 -2.71 -22.53
CA PRO A 101 -11.36 -3.57 -22.63
C PRO A 101 -10.71 -3.63 -24.02
N GLU A 102 -11.46 -3.56 -25.11
CA GLU A 102 -10.88 -3.56 -26.47
C GLU A 102 -10.21 -2.22 -26.77
N ALA A 103 -10.86 -1.10 -26.46
CA ALA A 103 -10.24 0.22 -26.59
C ALA A 103 -8.95 0.35 -25.76
N LEU A 104 -8.92 -0.26 -24.56
CA LEU A 104 -7.73 -0.34 -23.74
C LEU A 104 -6.62 -1.19 -24.39
N ARG A 105 -6.96 -2.34 -24.99
CA ARG A 105 -6.00 -3.17 -25.74
C ARG A 105 -5.40 -2.42 -26.91
N ASP A 106 -6.21 -1.68 -27.66
CA ASP A 106 -5.76 -0.85 -28.77
C ASP A 106 -4.78 0.24 -28.30
N GLY A 107 -5.11 0.94 -27.22
CA GLY A 107 -4.22 1.92 -26.59
C GLY A 107 -2.90 1.29 -26.11
N ILE A 108 -2.95 0.09 -25.52
CA ILE A 108 -1.77 -0.67 -25.11
C ILE A 108 -0.92 -1.08 -26.31
N ALA A 109 -1.54 -1.52 -27.41
CA ALA A 109 -0.84 -1.89 -28.63
C ALA A 109 -0.13 -0.67 -29.25
N ALA A 110 -0.81 0.48 -29.32
CA ALA A 110 -0.23 1.73 -29.77
C ALA A 110 0.97 2.16 -28.91
N LEU A 111 0.85 2.10 -27.58
CA LEU A 111 1.94 2.42 -26.66
C LEU A 111 3.12 1.46 -26.83
N THR A 112 2.83 0.15 -26.95
CA THR A 112 3.83 -0.90 -27.14
C THR A 112 4.65 -0.67 -28.42
N GLN A 113 3.98 -0.32 -29.52
CA GLN A 113 4.64 -0.02 -30.79
C GLN A 113 5.54 1.22 -30.66
N ARG A 114 5.05 2.29 -30.02
CA ARG A 114 5.77 3.57 -29.89
C ARG A 114 6.96 3.50 -28.94
N VAL A 115 6.89 2.68 -27.90
CA VAL A 115 7.95 2.60 -26.87
C VAL A 115 9.11 1.71 -27.27
N LEU A 116 8.91 0.76 -28.20
CA LEU A 116 9.87 -0.30 -28.51
C LEU A 116 11.30 0.21 -28.76
N ALA A 117 11.47 1.24 -29.60
CA ALA A 117 12.77 1.81 -29.91
C ALA A 117 13.45 2.43 -28.66
N SER A 118 12.70 3.16 -27.84
CA SER A 118 13.20 3.74 -26.59
C SER A 118 13.56 2.67 -25.57
N ALA A 119 12.73 1.63 -25.43
CA ALA A 119 13.00 0.50 -24.55
C ALA A 119 14.26 -0.28 -25.00
N GLN A 120 14.42 -0.49 -26.31
CA GLN A 120 15.62 -1.13 -26.88
C GLN A 120 16.87 -0.27 -26.66
N ALA A 121 16.79 1.04 -26.83
CA ALA A 121 17.92 1.94 -26.58
C ALA A 121 18.34 1.96 -25.10
N ALA A 122 17.38 1.90 -24.18
CA ALA A 122 17.64 2.02 -22.74
C ALA A 122 18.06 0.68 -22.08
N TYR A 123 17.48 -0.44 -22.53
CA TYR A 123 17.62 -1.74 -21.87
C TYR A 123 18.03 -2.88 -22.81
N GLY A 124 18.11 -2.66 -24.12
CA GLY A 124 18.47 -3.70 -25.08
C GLY A 124 19.86 -4.26 -24.80
N THR A 125 19.99 -5.57 -24.93
CA THR A 125 21.25 -6.30 -24.71
C THR A 125 21.25 -7.62 -25.47
N VAL A 126 22.32 -8.40 -25.33
CA VAL A 126 22.43 -9.78 -25.80
C VAL A 126 22.77 -10.68 -24.62
N LEU A 127 22.20 -11.89 -24.60
CA LEU A 127 22.57 -12.93 -23.65
C LEU A 127 23.94 -13.51 -24.02
N SER A 128 24.51 -14.30 -23.12
CA SER A 128 25.79 -14.97 -23.32
C SER A 128 25.87 -15.89 -24.54
N ASP A 129 24.73 -16.39 -25.02
CA ASP A 129 24.61 -17.20 -26.25
C ASP A 129 24.35 -16.38 -27.53
N GLY A 130 24.35 -15.05 -27.43
CA GLY A 130 24.06 -14.13 -28.55
C GLY A 130 22.57 -13.85 -28.76
N THR A 131 21.67 -14.47 -28.00
CA THR A 131 20.22 -14.20 -28.11
C THR A 131 19.91 -12.75 -27.76
N PRO A 132 19.20 -11.99 -28.63
CA PRO A 132 18.73 -10.65 -28.29
C PRO A 132 17.80 -10.66 -27.08
N GLY A 133 17.94 -9.66 -26.21
CA GLY A 133 17.13 -9.56 -25.01
C GLY A 133 17.16 -8.17 -24.39
N PHE A 134 16.69 -8.10 -23.15
CA PHE A 134 16.69 -6.88 -22.35
C PHE A 134 17.37 -7.11 -21.01
N VAL A 135 18.06 -6.09 -20.53
CA VAL A 135 18.37 -5.94 -19.11
C VAL A 135 17.04 -5.75 -18.38
N THR A 136 16.72 -6.69 -17.51
CA THR A 136 15.49 -6.70 -16.69
C THR A 136 15.72 -6.08 -15.32
N HIS A 137 16.92 -6.23 -14.78
CA HIS A 137 17.32 -5.65 -13.50
C HIS A 137 18.78 -5.19 -13.57
N THR A 138 19.08 -4.03 -12.99
CA THR A 138 20.42 -3.45 -12.88
C THR A 138 20.75 -3.23 -11.40
N PHE A 139 21.73 -3.96 -10.88
CA PHE A 139 22.16 -3.89 -9.50
C PHE A 139 23.16 -2.75 -9.35
N ARG A 140 22.90 -1.88 -8.38
CA ARG A 140 23.75 -0.74 -8.06
C ARG A 140 24.25 -0.87 -6.64
N VAL A 141 25.53 -0.63 -6.41
CA VAL A 141 26.09 -0.58 -5.05
C VAL A 141 26.40 0.87 -4.67
N ALA A 142 26.09 1.24 -3.44
CA ALA A 142 26.45 2.54 -2.89
C ALA A 142 27.97 2.65 -2.72
N VAL A 143 28.54 3.79 -3.14
CA VAL A 143 29.97 4.09 -3.06
C VAL A 143 30.16 5.45 -2.40
N ALA A 144 31.03 5.50 -1.40
CA ALA A 144 31.44 6.74 -0.76
C ALA A 144 32.86 6.59 -0.17
N PRO A 145 33.63 7.69 -0.06
CA PRO A 145 34.90 7.73 0.67
C PRO A 145 34.76 7.45 2.17
N CYS A 146 35.83 6.92 2.74
CA CYS A 146 36.00 6.87 4.19
C CYS A 146 36.04 8.28 4.79
N THR A 147 35.31 8.53 5.88
CA THR A 147 35.33 9.80 6.64
C THR A 147 36.66 10.01 7.34
N HIS A 148 37.38 8.92 7.65
CA HIS A 148 38.70 8.96 8.26
C HIS A 148 39.83 8.96 7.23
N CYS A 149 39.96 7.92 6.40
CA CYS A 149 41.10 7.76 5.49
C CYS A 149 40.83 8.22 4.04
N GLY A 150 39.62 8.67 3.70
CA GLY A 150 39.25 9.09 2.34
C GLY A 150 39.11 7.96 1.31
N ALA A 151 39.44 6.71 1.65
CA ALA A 151 39.42 5.60 0.71
C ALA A 151 37.99 5.33 0.18
N ARG A 152 37.83 5.30 -1.14
CA ARG A 152 36.55 4.96 -1.79
C ARG A 152 36.21 3.50 -1.55
N GLN A 153 34.98 3.23 -1.09
CA GLN A 153 34.52 1.87 -0.77
C GLN A 153 33.16 1.58 -1.40
N ARG A 154 33.05 0.42 -2.09
CA ARG A 154 31.76 -0.18 -2.45
C ARG A 154 31.16 -0.87 -1.24
N MET A 155 29.97 -0.46 -0.83
CA MET A 155 29.37 -0.88 0.43
C MET A 155 28.30 -1.96 0.20
N PHE A 156 28.70 -3.19 -0.13
CA PHE A 156 27.75 -4.30 -0.17
C PHE A 156 27.16 -4.56 1.23
N PRO A 157 25.85 -4.82 1.37
CA PRO A 157 25.25 -5.07 2.68
C PRO A 157 25.55 -6.47 3.24
N HIS A 158 25.82 -7.42 2.35
CA HIS A 158 26.06 -8.83 2.65
C HIS A 158 27.16 -9.39 1.75
N ALA A 159 27.82 -10.45 2.20
CA ALA A 159 28.72 -11.22 1.35
C ALA A 159 27.96 -11.93 0.21
N LEU A 160 26.86 -12.61 0.50
CA LEU A 160 25.98 -13.16 -0.53
C LEU A 160 25.19 -12.03 -1.22
N VAL A 161 25.49 -11.76 -2.49
CA VAL A 161 24.82 -10.74 -3.30
C VAL A 161 23.52 -11.29 -3.89
N THR A 162 23.59 -12.44 -4.58
CA THR A 162 22.43 -13.16 -5.11
C THR A 162 22.80 -14.57 -5.51
N LEU A 163 21.88 -15.51 -5.39
CA LEU A 163 21.95 -16.79 -6.09
C LEU A 163 21.76 -16.57 -7.60
N THR A 164 22.31 -17.48 -8.41
CA THR A 164 22.11 -17.49 -9.87
C THR A 164 20.82 -18.18 -10.28
N SER A 165 20.24 -18.97 -9.38
CA SER A 165 18.95 -19.62 -9.54
C SER A 165 18.18 -19.59 -8.23
N ARG A 166 16.86 -19.75 -8.30
CA ARG A 166 16.03 -19.69 -7.09
C ARG A 166 16.38 -20.80 -6.11
N VAL A 167 16.35 -20.49 -4.81
CA VAL A 167 16.71 -21.39 -3.71
C VAL A 167 15.99 -22.75 -3.78
N GLU A 168 14.77 -22.79 -4.29
CA GLU A 168 13.95 -23.98 -4.47
C GLU A 168 14.61 -25.01 -5.40
N ARG A 169 15.48 -24.57 -6.33
CA ARG A 169 16.26 -25.47 -7.21
C ARG A 169 17.42 -26.15 -6.50
N LYS A 170 17.71 -25.77 -5.25
CA LYS A 170 18.80 -26.33 -4.41
C LYS A 170 20.18 -26.25 -5.07
N LEU A 171 20.37 -25.30 -5.98
CA LEU A 171 21.64 -25.01 -6.62
C LEU A 171 22.39 -23.93 -5.83
N PRO A 172 23.68 -24.15 -5.50
CA PRO A 172 24.43 -23.28 -4.60
C PRO A 172 25.14 -22.12 -5.30
N GLU A 173 25.19 -22.08 -6.64
CA GLU A 173 25.91 -21.06 -7.40
C GLU A 173 25.37 -19.65 -7.10
N ALA A 174 26.30 -18.72 -6.88
CA ALA A 174 25.99 -17.38 -6.43
C ALA A 174 27.00 -16.34 -6.93
N PHE A 175 26.63 -15.07 -6.76
CA PHE A 175 27.57 -13.97 -6.74
C PHE A 175 27.85 -13.58 -5.28
N LEU A 176 29.13 -13.47 -4.95
CA LEU A 176 29.64 -13.05 -3.65
C LEU A 176 30.35 -11.69 -3.77
N ALA A 177 30.31 -10.90 -2.71
CA ALA A 177 31.09 -9.69 -2.55
C ALA A 177 32.01 -9.82 -1.33
N CYS A 178 33.30 -9.56 -1.52
CA CYS A 178 34.23 -9.52 -0.40
C CYS A 178 34.08 -8.22 0.42
N PRO A 179 34.62 -8.15 1.65
CA PRO A 179 34.55 -6.94 2.49
C PRO A 179 35.17 -5.69 1.85
N ASN A 180 36.11 -5.89 0.91
CA ASN A 180 36.77 -4.82 0.18
C ASN A 180 35.94 -4.31 -1.02
N GLY A 181 34.77 -4.91 -1.29
CA GLY A 181 33.85 -4.45 -2.33
C GLY A 181 34.07 -5.04 -3.73
N HIS A 182 34.84 -6.13 -3.84
CA HIS A 182 35.00 -6.87 -5.10
C HIS A 182 33.89 -7.92 -5.25
N LEU A 183 33.22 -7.92 -6.41
CA LEU A 183 32.18 -8.87 -6.77
C LEU A 183 32.76 -10.02 -7.61
N PHE A 184 32.43 -11.27 -7.29
CA PHE A 184 32.91 -12.44 -8.01
C PHE A 184 31.90 -13.59 -7.96
N LYS A 185 32.06 -14.58 -8.85
CA LYS A 185 31.26 -15.82 -8.84
C LYS A 185 31.77 -16.74 -7.73
N GLY A 186 30.85 -17.37 -7.00
CA GLY A 186 31.15 -18.31 -5.94
C GLY A 186 29.97 -19.22 -5.65
N ARG A 187 29.90 -19.74 -4.42
CA ARG A 187 28.82 -20.59 -3.95
C ARG A 187 28.34 -20.14 -2.59
N ARG A 188 27.05 -20.32 -2.30
CA ARG A 188 26.45 -19.94 -1.01
C ARG A 188 26.86 -20.85 0.15
N ASP A 189 27.29 -22.07 -0.17
CA ASP A 189 27.57 -23.15 0.79
C ASP A 189 29.07 -23.31 1.06
N GLN A 190 29.89 -22.36 0.60
CA GLN A 190 31.34 -22.45 0.68
C GLN A 190 31.97 -21.08 0.95
N ILE A 191 32.88 -21.04 1.92
CA ILE A 191 33.80 -19.91 2.13
C ILE A 191 34.76 -19.81 0.95
N ALA A 192 34.90 -18.63 0.37
CA ALA A 192 35.74 -18.40 -0.81
C ALA A 192 36.79 -17.31 -0.57
N SER A 193 37.95 -17.45 -1.21
CA SER A 193 38.92 -16.35 -1.30
C SER A 193 38.53 -15.43 -2.46
N CYS A 194 38.54 -14.12 -2.22
CA CYS A 194 38.28 -13.13 -3.26
C CYS A 194 39.40 -13.16 -4.33
N PRO A 195 39.10 -13.35 -5.62
CA PRO A 195 40.12 -13.48 -6.66
C PRO A 195 40.88 -12.18 -6.99
N THR A 196 40.48 -11.05 -6.38
CA THR A 196 41.10 -9.73 -6.62
C THR A 196 41.99 -9.27 -5.48
N CYS A 197 41.70 -9.67 -4.24
CA CYS A 197 42.41 -9.17 -3.06
C CYS A 197 42.63 -10.23 -1.98
N ASP A 198 42.39 -11.51 -2.29
CA ASP A 198 42.59 -12.69 -1.44
C ASP A 198 41.87 -12.66 -0.08
N ARG A 199 40.91 -11.75 0.09
CA ARG A 199 40.15 -11.64 1.32
C ARG A 199 39.17 -12.80 1.41
N VAL A 200 39.25 -13.54 2.51
CA VAL A 200 38.29 -14.58 2.86
C VAL A 200 36.89 -13.99 2.96
N THR A 201 35.94 -14.62 2.27
CA THR A 201 34.54 -14.21 2.16
C THR A 201 33.65 -15.37 2.57
N ASP A 202 32.99 -15.23 3.72
CA ASP A 202 31.95 -16.14 4.19
C ASP A 202 30.59 -15.66 3.65
N PRO A 203 29.86 -16.47 2.84
CA PRO A 203 28.57 -16.10 2.29
C PRO A 203 27.52 -15.62 3.32
N ASP A 204 27.61 -16.07 4.57
CA ASP A 204 26.66 -15.71 5.64
C ASP A 204 26.98 -14.36 6.31
N GLN A 205 28.10 -13.73 5.96
CA GLN A 205 28.54 -12.49 6.57
C GLN A 205 27.66 -11.29 6.19
N VAL A 206 27.36 -10.45 7.19
CA VAL A 206 26.66 -9.16 7.05
C VAL A 206 27.67 -8.03 7.23
N TYR A 207 27.73 -7.10 6.28
CA TYR A 207 28.70 -6.00 6.29
C TYR A 207 28.14 -4.67 6.78
N THR A 208 26.82 -4.48 6.73
CA THR A 208 26.18 -3.24 7.18
C THR A 208 25.18 -3.40 8.35
N PRO A 209 25.51 -4.20 9.40
CA PRO A 209 24.61 -4.40 10.52
C PRO A 209 24.31 -3.05 11.20
N ARG A 210 23.02 -2.79 11.51
CA ARG A 210 22.56 -1.53 12.11
C ARG A 210 22.99 -0.27 11.31
N ARG A 211 23.17 -0.40 9.99
CA ARG A 211 23.59 0.69 9.09
C ARG A 211 24.97 1.28 9.43
N VAL A 212 25.88 0.43 9.90
CA VAL A 212 27.30 0.78 10.13
C VAL A 212 28.16 0.02 9.13
N VAL A 213 29.06 0.69 8.44
CA VAL A 213 30.04 0.11 7.52
C VAL A 213 31.44 0.20 8.12
N THR A 214 32.24 -0.86 7.97
CA THR A 214 33.64 -0.86 8.40
C THR A 214 34.56 -0.67 7.20
N CYS A 215 35.45 0.33 7.28
CA CYS A 215 36.48 0.57 6.27
C CYS A 215 37.69 -0.35 6.49
N GLN A 216 38.54 -0.49 5.47
CA GLN A 216 39.79 -1.25 5.56
C GLN A 216 40.79 -0.67 6.56
N CYS A 217 40.74 0.65 6.82
CA CYS A 217 41.55 1.29 7.86
C CYS A 217 41.06 0.99 9.30
N GLY A 218 39.93 0.27 9.44
CA GLY A 218 39.31 -0.04 10.73
C GLY A 218 38.20 0.94 11.16
N GLU A 219 38.07 2.08 10.50
CA GLU A 219 37.03 3.08 10.82
C GLU A 219 35.63 2.50 10.66
N GLN A 220 34.74 2.83 11.61
CA GLN A 220 33.35 2.39 11.61
C GLN A 220 32.40 3.57 11.44
N ASP A 221 31.82 3.66 10.24
CA ASP A 221 30.95 4.77 9.89
C ASP A 221 29.49 4.37 9.89
N ARG A 222 28.64 5.22 10.44
CA ARG A 222 27.21 5.16 10.10
C ARG A 222 27.06 5.50 8.62
N LEU A 223 26.20 4.79 7.91
CA LEU A 223 25.91 5.07 6.49
C LEU A 223 25.38 6.50 6.28
N GLU A 224 24.69 7.05 7.29
CA GLU A 224 24.28 8.46 7.33
C GLU A 224 25.49 9.42 7.30
N ALA A 225 26.54 9.15 8.09
CA ALA A 225 27.75 9.98 8.10
C ALA A 225 28.48 9.95 6.75
N ARG A 226 28.54 8.77 6.11
CA ARG A 226 29.04 8.61 4.73
C ARG A 226 28.23 9.48 3.75
N ALA A 227 26.91 9.38 3.81
CA ALA A 227 26.02 10.13 2.92
C ALA A 227 26.15 11.65 3.12
N SER A 228 26.23 12.12 4.37
CA SER A 228 26.39 13.54 4.67
C SER A 228 27.75 14.12 4.27
N ALA A 229 28.83 13.32 4.35
CA ALA A 229 30.18 13.80 4.06
C ALA A 229 30.46 13.99 2.56
N SER A 230 29.90 13.15 1.69
CA SER A 230 30.29 13.13 0.27
C SER A 230 29.17 12.80 -0.72
N SER A 231 27.92 12.68 -0.27
CA SER A 231 26.83 12.01 -1.01
C SER A 231 27.16 10.56 -1.37
N LEU A 232 26.12 9.78 -1.69
CA LEU A 232 26.28 8.40 -2.15
C LEU A 232 26.30 8.37 -3.67
N GLU A 233 27.35 7.78 -4.24
CA GLU A 233 27.40 7.41 -5.65
C GLU A 233 26.85 5.98 -5.83
N TRP A 234 26.36 5.66 -7.03
CA TRP A 234 25.72 4.37 -7.33
C TRP A 234 26.37 3.68 -8.53
N GLU A 235 27.22 2.69 -8.28
CA GLU A 235 27.95 1.96 -9.32
C GLU A 235 27.21 0.70 -9.78
N VAL A 236 27.12 0.48 -11.09
CA VAL A 236 26.51 -0.73 -11.67
C VAL A 236 27.47 -1.90 -11.57
N VAL A 237 27.06 -2.95 -10.84
CA VAL A 237 27.92 -4.11 -10.52
C VAL A 237 27.44 -5.44 -11.10
N LEU A 238 26.13 -5.59 -11.29
CA LEU A 238 25.52 -6.84 -11.78
C LEU A 238 24.26 -6.51 -12.60
N VAL A 239 23.92 -7.35 -13.58
CA VAL A 239 22.67 -7.24 -14.35
C VAL A 239 21.98 -8.60 -14.46
N GLU A 240 20.65 -8.59 -14.49
CA GLU A 240 19.84 -9.72 -14.94
C GLU A 240 19.38 -9.45 -16.38
N ARG A 241 19.71 -10.32 -17.32
CA ARG A 241 19.24 -10.27 -18.71
C ARG A 241 18.13 -11.29 -18.93
N ALA A 242 17.19 -10.98 -19.80
CA ALA A 242 16.16 -11.93 -20.24
C ALA A 242 15.93 -11.84 -21.75
N GLY A 243 15.82 -13.00 -22.39
CA GLY A 243 15.65 -13.15 -23.84
C GLY A 243 15.45 -14.62 -24.18
N GLY A 244 14.69 -14.93 -25.25
CA GLY A 244 14.47 -16.31 -25.69
C GLY A 244 13.91 -17.27 -24.62
N GLY A 245 13.10 -16.78 -23.68
CA GLY A 245 12.56 -17.58 -22.57
C GLY A 245 13.56 -17.88 -21.44
N ARG A 246 14.79 -17.38 -21.52
CA ARG A 246 15.86 -17.59 -20.53
C ARG A 246 16.13 -16.32 -19.72
N ARG A 247 16.74 -16.51 -18.55
CA ARG A 247 17.28 -15.44 -17.70
C ARG A 247 18.72 -15.76 -17.33
N GLU A 248 19.57 -14.75 -17.27
CA GLU A 248 20.96 -14.89 -16.83
C GLU A 248 21.38 -13.71 -15.94
N LEU A 249 22.08 -14.04 -14.85
CA LEU A 249 22.75 -13.06 -13.99
C LEU A 249 24.23 -13.04 -14.36
N ALA A 250 24.76 -11.85 -14.65
CA ALA A 250 26.13 -11.68 -15.09
C ALA A 250 26.67 -10.29 -14.76
N LEU A 251 28.00 -10.17 -14.85
CA LEU A 251 28.65 -8.87 -14.83
C LEU A 251 28.18 -8.05 -16.04
N PRO A 252 27.94 -6.74 -15.87
CA PRO A 252 27.50 -5.86 -16.95
C PRO A 252 28.61 -5.66 -18.00
N THR A 253 28.22 -5.60 -19.27
CA THR A 253 29.10 -5.17 -20.36
C THR A 253 29.39 -3.67 -20.27
N ALA A 254 30.41 -3.20 -20.99
CA ALA A 254 30.68 -1.76 -21.09
C ALA A 254 29.47 -0.99 -21.65
N GLY A 255 28.80 -1.55 -22.68
CA GLY A 255 27.59 -0.97 -23.27
C GLY A 255 26.43 -0.87 -22.28
N GLU A 256 26.23 -1.90 -21.44
CA GLU A 256 25.18 -1.90 -20.42
C GLU A 256 25.46 -0.89 -19.30
N LYS A 257 26.72 -0.77 -18.87
CA LYS A 257 27.13 0.28 -17.91
C LYS A 257 26.87 1.65 -18.51
N THR A 258 27.33 1.88 -19.75
CA THR A 258 27.11 3.13 -20.46
C THR A 258 25.63 3.42 -20.57
N ALA A 259 24.77 2.49 -21.02
CA ALA A 259 23.33 2.68 -21.12
C ALA A 259 22.67 2.98 -19.75
N ALA A 260 23.07 2.27 -18.69
CA ALA A 260 22.56 2.49 -17.33
C ALA A 260 22.98 3.83 -16.72
N THR A 261 24.10 4.40 -17.17
CA THR A 261 24.57 5.74 -16.79
C THR A 261 24.26 6.81 -17.83
N ALA A 262 23.81 6.42 -19.03
CA ALA A 262 23.70 7.28 -20.18
C ALA A 262 22.65 8.35 -19.92
N LEU A 263 22.97 9.56 -20.39
CA LEU A 263 22.09 10.70 -20.43
C LEU A 263 21.05 10.57 -21.56
N GLN A 264 20.41 9.41 -21.71
CA GLN A 264 19.34 9.26 -22.69
C GLN A 264 18.17 10.14 -22.22
N ALA A 265 18.00 11.30 -22.88
CA ALA A 265 17.13 12.42 -22.52
C ALA A 265 17.33 12.92 -21.09
N GLN A 266 17.77 14.18 -20.92
CA GLN A 266 17.79 14.79 -19.60
C GLN A 266 16.35 14.85 -19.06
N PRO A 267 16.03 14.15 -17.95
CA PRO A 267 14.70 14.20 -17.35
C PRO A 267 14.32 15.65 -17.06
N ARG A 268 13.15 16.08 -17.50
CA ARG A 268 12.69 17.47 -17.42
C ARG A 268 11.71 17.68 -16.28
N MET A 269 10.99 16.63 -15.88
CA MET A 269 9.98 16.72 -14.83
C MET A 269 10.65 16.95 -13.48
N SER A 270 10.27 18.05 -12.81
CA SER A 270 10.62 18.28 -11.41
C SER A 270 9.62 17.56 -10.53
N LEU A 271 10.08 16.63 -9.70
CA LEU A 271 9.20 15.88 -8.81
C LEU A 271 9.06 16.54 -7.43
N GLY A 272 9.86 17.58 -7.15
CA GLY A 272 9.78 18.35 -5.92
C GLY A 272 10.68 17.83 -4.80
N THR A 273 10.66 18.53 -3.67
CA THR A 273 11.49 18.22 -2.49
C THR A 273 10.84 17.14 -1.63
N ILE A 274 11.67 16.33 -0.98
CA ILE A 274 11.23 15.38 0.05
C ILE A 274 11.01 16.18 1.34
N PRO A 275 9.77 16.29 1.86
CA PRO A 275 9.49 17.02 3.08
C PRO A 275 10.08 16.31 4.31
N ALA A 276 10.12 17.00 5.44
CA ALA A 276 10.39 16.37 6.72
C ALA A 276 9.16 15.58 7.18
N GLY A 277 9.38 14.38 7.70
CA GLY A 277 8.33 13.48 8.16
C GLY A 277 8.94 12.21 8.76
N GLN A 278 8.10 11.36 9.33
CA GLN A 278 8.52 10.16 10.04
C GLN A 278 9.13 9.13 9.07
N GLU A 279 8.46 8.86 7.95
CA GLU A 279 8.90 7.88 6.95
C GLU A 279 9.99 8.46 6.05
N THR A 280 9.82 9.71 5.63
CA THR A 280 10.77 10.44 4.78
C THR A 280 12.12 10.73 5.45
N ALA A 281 12.19 10.73 6.79
CA ALA A 281 13.45 10.92 7.53
C ALA A 281 14.53 9.88 7.17
N VAL A 282 14.16 8.65 6.82
CA VAL A 282 15.15 7.64 6.39
C VAL A 282 15.81 8.00 5.07
N LEU A 283 15.06 8.62 4.16
CA LEU A 283 15.54 9.04 2.84
C LEU A 283 16.49 10.23 3.01
N ARG A 284 16.06 11.25 3.75
CA ARG A 284 16.84 12.47 3.98
C ARG A 284 18.19 12.21 4.65
N ARG A 285 18.23 11.31 5.65
CA ARG A 285 19.48 10.90 6.32
C ARG A 285 20.48 10.22 5.39
N HIS A 286 20.02 9.62 4.29
CA HIS A 286 20.89 8.95 3.32
C HIS A 286 21.07 9.74 2.02
N GLY A 287 20.88 11.06 2.08
CA GLY A 287 21.23 11.99 1.01
C GLY A 287 20.16 12.18 -0.06
N PHE A 288 18.97 11.61 0.10
CA PHE A 288 17.85 11.87 -0.80
C PHE A 288 17.12 13.14 -0.36
N SER A 289 17.12 14.17 -1.21
CA SER A 289 16.56 15.49 -0.91
C SER A 289 15.35 15.85 -1.76
N ARG A 290 15.23 15.20 -2.93
CA ARG A 290 14.17 15.39 -3.92
C ARG A 290 13.62 14.05 -4.35
N TRP A 291 12.34 14.02 -4.74
CA TRP A 291 11.68 12.77 -5.13
C TRP A 291 12.35 12.11 -6.34
N GLU A 292 12.95 12.90 -7.22
CA GLU A 292 13.77 12.37 -8.31
C GLU A 292 15.03 11.62 -7.90
N ASP A 293 15.58 11.89 -6.71
CA ASP A 293 16.82 11.24 -6.26
C ASP A 293 16.61 9.73 -6.06
N LEU A 294 15.35 9.30 -5.87
CA LEU A 294 14.98 7.90 -5.69
C LEU A 294 15.12 7.03 -6.95
N TYR A 295 15.31 7.68 -8.11
CA TYR A 295 15.27 7.04 -9.41
C TYR A 295 16.58 7.25 -10.16
N PRO A 296 17.25 6.19 -10.65
CA PRO A 296 18.32 6.32 -11.62
C PRO A 296 17.87 7.14 -12.83
N ARG A 297 18.78 7.95 -13.39
CA ARG A 297 18.46 8.86 -14.50
C ARG A 297 17.82 8.15 -15.70
N ARG A 298 18.32 6.97 -16.08
CA ARG A 298 17.73 6.13 -17.12
C ARG A 298 16.27 5.78 -16.83
N GLN A 299 15.98 5.36 -15.59
CA GLN A 299 14.64 5.03 -15.16
C GLN A 299 13.70 6.24 -15.31
N ARG A 300 14.14 7.42 -14.84
CA ARG A 300 13.37 8.67 -14.96
C ARG A 300 13.04 9.01 -16.41
N ALA A 301 14.06 9.01 -17.27
CA ALA A 301 13.89 9.34 -18.69
C ALA A 301 12.90 8.38 -19.38
N MET A 302 12.95 7.09 -19.04
CA MET A 302 12.01 6.10 -19.58
C MET A 302 10.57 6.32 -19.09
N VAL A 303 10.37 6.67 -17.81
CA VAL A 303 9.04 6.98 -17.26
C VAL A 303 8.47 8.24 -17.93
N GLU A 304 9.26 9.32 -18.02
CA GLU A 304 8.84 10.56 -18.70
C GLU A 304 8.49 10.28 -20.17
N ARG A 305 9.33 9.50 -20.87
CA ARG A 305 9.07 9.11 -22.25
C ARG A 305 7.77 8.31 -22.41
N LEU A 306 7.49 7.39 -21.49
CA LEU A 306 6.24 6.64 -21.49
C LEU A 306 5.03 7.55 -21.31
N LEU A 307 5.12 8.52 -20.39
CA LEU A 307 4.04 9.49 -20.14
C LEU A 307 3.79 10.38 -21.37
N GLU A 308 4.85 10.85 -22.05
CA GLU A 308 4.76 11.59 -23.30
C GLU A 308 4.06 10.76 -24.39
N LEU A 309 4.46 9.50 -24.57
CA LEU A 309 3.91 8.63 -25.61
C LEU A 309 2.44 8.27 -25.34
N ALA A 310 2.07 8.01 -24.08
CA ALA A 310 0.73 7.60 -23.69
C ALA A 310 -0.33 8.64 -24.08
N ALA A 311 0.00 9.94 -24.04
CA ALA A 311 -0.91 11.02 -24.41
C ALA A 311 -1.40 10.94 -25.87
N GLY A 312 -0.61 10.33 -26.77
CA GLY A 312 -0.95 10.17 -28.18
C GLY A 312 -1.43 8.78 -28.58
N CYS A 313 -1.76 7.90 -27.63
CA CYS A 313 -2.12 6.51 -27.90
C CYS A 313 -3.62 6.29 -28.14
N SER A 314 -4.49 7.21 -27.74
CA SER A 314 -5.93 7.17 -27.96
C SER A 314 -6.54 8.56 -27.90
N THR A 315 -7.68 8.76 -28.56
CA THR A 315 -8.53 9.95 -28.39
C THR A 315 -9.49 9.81 -27.19
N ASP A 316 -9.66 8.59 -26.66
CA ASP A 316 -10.43 8.35 -25.43
C ASP A 316 -9.56 8.71 -24.21
N GLU A 317 -9.96 9.77 -23.50
CA GLU A 317 -9.27 10.25 -22.30
C GLU A 317 -9.20 9.18 -21.20
N LYS A 318 -10.19 8.27 -21.10
CA LYS A 318 -10.17 7.18 -20.11
C LYS A 318 -9.08 6.15 -20.42
N VAL A 319 -8.85 5.87 -21.71
CA VAL A 319 -7.72 5.02 -22.14
C VAL A 319 -6.40 5.69 -21.78
N VAL A 320 -6.23 6.98 -22.13
CA VAL A 320 -5.01 7.73 -21.78
C VAL A 320 -4.79 7.77 -20.27
N ALA A 321 -5.84 8.01 -19.47
CA ALA A 321 -5.78 7.99 -18.02
C ALA A 321 -5.35 6.62 -17.46
N ALA A 322 -5.93 5.52 -17.98
CA ALA A 322 -5.56 4.16 -17.58
C ALA A 322 -4.09 3.83 -17.91
N LEU A 323 -3.61 4.22 -19.10
CA LEU A 323 -2.19 4.06 -19.47
C LEU A 323 -1.28 4.83 -18.51
N ARG A 324 -1.61 6.10 -18.22
CA ARG A 324 -0.86 6.94 -17.27
C ARG A 324 -0.83 6.34 -15.88
N LEU A 325 -1.96 5.83 -15.38
CA LEU A 325 -2.04 5.17 -14.08
C LEU A 325 -1.09 3.98 -13.97
N ALA A 326 -1.02 3.12 -15.00
CA ALA A 326 -0.08 2.00 -15.05
C ALA A 326 1.39 2.46 -15.07
N ILE A 327 1.70 3.50 -15.85
CA ILE A 327 3.06 4.06 -15.95
C ILE A 327 3.49 4.63 -14.60
N ILE A 328 2.67 5.49 -13.98
CA ILE A 328 2.96 6.09 -12.68
C ILE A 328 3.06 5.00 -11.61
N GLY A 329 2.17 4.01 -11.60
CA GLY A 329 2.27 2.88 -10.67
C GLY A 329 3.61 2.14 -10.77
N SER A 330 4.25 2.07 -11.94
CA SER A 330 5.57 1.43 -12.07
C SER A 330 6.67 2.14 -11.27
N THR A 331 6.48 3.41 -10.93
CA THR A 331 7.43 4.22 -10.14
C THR A 331 7.50 3.81 -8.67
N GLU A 332 6.57 2.98 -8.18
CA GLU A 332 6.73 2.29 -6.89
C GLU A 332 8.03 1.49 -6.81
N MET A 333 8.53 1.04 -7.96
CA MET A 333 9.81 0.37 -8.10
C MET A 333 10.96 1.38 -8.28
N ALA A 334 11.07 2.36 -7.37
CA ALA A 334 12.12 3.38 -7.42
C ALA A 334 13.53 2.75 -7.36
N GLY A 335 14.34 2.93 -8.40
CA GLY A 335 15.52 2.10 -8.64
C GLY A 335 16.68 2.27 -7.65
N HIS A 336 16.73 3.35 -6.89
CA HIS A 336 17.70 3.52 -5.79
C HIS A 336 17.19 3.01 -4.44
N LEU A 337 15.92 2.58 -4.35
CA LEU A 337 15.32 2.03 -3.12
C LEU A 337 14.77 0.60 -3.29
N SER A 338 14.58 0.16 -4.53
CA SER A 338 14.03 -1.16 -4.83
C SER A 338 14.98 -2.24 -4.34
N ARG A 339 14.48 -3.10 -3.45
CA ARG A 339 15.27 -4.15 -2.82
C ARG A 339 15.25 -5.42 -3.65
N TRP A 340 16.21 -6.30 -3.40
CA TRP A 340 16.31 -7.60 -4.06
C TRP A 340 16.33 -8.73 -3.05
N ASP A 341 15.51 -9.75 -3.32
CA ASP A 341 15.62 -11.04 -2.66
C ASP A 341 16.76 -11.86 -3.28
N ARG A 342 17.86 -11.97 -2.54
CA ARG A 342 19.04 -12.71 -2.96
C ARG A 342 18.82 -14.23 -3.10
N TYR A 343 17.74 -14.79 -2.56
CA TYR A 343 17.44 -16.23 -2.60
C TYR A 343 16.35 -16.57 -3.62
N TYR A 344 15.31 -15.75 -3.72
CA TYR A 344 14.15 -15.98 -4.60
C TYR A 344 14.22 -15.24 -5.94
N LEU A 345 15.25 -14.39 -6.11
CA LEU A 345 15.52 -13.63 -7.33
C LEU A 345 14.32 -12.75 -7.71
N LYS A 346 13.90 -11.93 -6.75
CA LYS A 346 12.69 -11.10 -6.85
C LYS A 346 12.98 -9.69 -6.34
N SER A 347 12.59 -8.68 -7.11
CA SER A 347 12.62 -7.29 -6.66
C SER A 347 11.41 -6.95 -5.77
N TYR A 348 11.59 -5.97 -4.89
CA TYR A 348 10.54 -5.38 -4.05
C TYR A 348 10.47 -3.88 -4.29
N GLU A 349 9.27 -3.35 -4.22
CA GLU A 349 8.98 -1.93 -4.29
C GLU A 349 9.66 -1.15 -3.15
N SER A 350 9.89 0.14 -3.37
CA SER A 350 10.60 1.02 -2.40
C SER A 350 9.86 1.17 -1.06
N MET A 351 8.54 0.98 -1.09
CA MET A 351 7.63 1.12 0.04
C MET A 351 7.10 -0.24 0.55
N ALA A 352 7.83 -1.33 0.27
CA ALA A 352 7.44 -2.67 0.69
C ALA A 352 7.47 -2.80 2.22
N GLY A 353 6.38 -3.34 2.80
CA GLY A 353 6.20 -3.42 4.25
C GLY A 353 5.85 -2.08 4.89
N HIS A 354 5.15 -1.20 4.16
CA HIS A 354 4.51 0.02 4.68
C HIS A 354 5.49 1.07 5.22
N ARG A 355 6.69 1.14 4.63
CA ARG A 355 7.74 2.09 4.98
C ARG A 355 8.74 2.29 3.87
N PHE A 356 9.43 3.43 3.86
CA PHE A 356 10.60 3.59 3.01
C PHE A 356 11.77 2.76 3.57
N ASN A 357 12.36 1.92 2.72
CA ASN A 357 13.53 1.13 3.08
C ASN A 357 14.77 1.63 2.34
N PHE A 358 15.86 1.84 3.07
CA PHE A 358 17.17 2.12 2.49
C PHE A 358 18.04 0.86 2.47
N THR A 359 18.72 0.63 1.35
CA THR A 359 19.72 -0.42 1.16
C THR A 359 20.90 0.14 0.38
N THR A 360 22.11 -0.36 0.63
CA THR A 360 23.31 0.00 -0.12
C THR A 360 23.51 -0.85 -1.37
N LEU A 361 22.60 -1.79 -1.64
CA LEU A 361 22.54 -2.57 -2.88
C LEU A 361 21.11 -2.58 -3.44
N PRO A 362 20.62 -1.46 -3.99
CA PRO A 362 19.34 -1.42 -4.68
C PRO A 362 19.43 -2.03 -6.09
N VAL A 363 18.27 -2.38 -6.62
CA VAL A 363 18.13 -2.98 -7.95
C VAL A 363 17.09 -2.20 -8.75
N GLU A 364 17.56 -1.52 -9.78
CA GLU A 364 16.74 -0.81 -10.75
C GLU A 364 16.07 -1.81 -11.69
N PRO A 365 14.73 -1.91 -11.72
CA PRO A 365 14.04 -2.73 -12.69
C PRO A 365 13.86 -1.99 -14.02
N ASN A 366 13.73 -2.76 -15.09
CA ASN A 366 13.29 -2.27 -16.38
C ASN A 366 11.86 -1.71 -16.27
N VAL A 367 11.69 -0.41 -16.58
CA VAL A 367 10.41 0.30 -16.44
C VAL A 367 9.32 -0.31 -17.31
N TRP A 368 9.60 -0.56 -18.59
CA TRP A 368 8.63 -1.16 -19.51
C TRP A 368 8.37 -2.63 -19.13
N GLY A 369 9.44 -3.37 -18.91
CA GLY A 369 9.45 -4.78 -18.57
C GLY A 369 9.62 -5.70 -19.78
N THR A 370 9.50 -7.00 -19.53
CA THR A 370 9.57 -8.05 -20.53
C THR A 370 8.39 -9.01 -20.35
N THR A 371 8.11 -9.82 -21.37
CA THR A 371 7.05 -10.84 -21.30
C THR A 371 7.37 -11.96 -20.32
N THR A 372 8.64 -12.21 -20.03
CA THR A 372 9.10 -13.37 -19.25
C THR A 372 9.50 -13.04 -17.81
N SER A 373 10.00 -11.82 -17.54
CA SER A 373 10.56 -11.43 -16.24
C SER A 373 10.27 -9.97 -15.86
N GLY A 374 10.48 -9.65 -14.59
CA GLY A 374 10.25 -8.34 -13.99
C GLY A 374 9.06 -8.31 -13.03
N ARG A 375 9.10 -7.40 -12.05
CA ARG A 375 8.00 -7.13 -11.13
C ARG A 375 7.69 -5.64 -11.17
N GLY A 376 6.40 -5.29 -11.09
CA GLY A 376 5.96 -3.90 -11.00
C GLY A 376 6.16 -3.08 -12.28
N THR A 377 6.48 -3.71 -13.41
CA THR A 377 6.74 -3.04 -14.70
C THR A 377 5.44 -2.52 -15.34
N THR A 378 5.56 -1.51 -16.20
CA THR A 378 4.42 -0.91 -16.92
C THR A 378 3.65 -1.96 -17.71
N LEU A 379 4.31 -2.80 -18.51
CA LEU A 379 3.64 -3.83 -19.32
C LEU A 379 2.79 -4.78 -18.47
N ARG A 380 3.30 -5.21 -17.30
CA ARG A 380 2.54 -6.09 -16.40
C ARG A 380 1.32 -5.39 -15.80
N ARG A 381 1.44 -4.10 -15.45
CA ARG A 381 0.31 -3.30 -14.95
C ARG A 381 -0.76 -3.09 -16.02
N LEU A 382 -0.36 -2.84 -17.27
CA LEU A 382 -1.27 -2.73 -18.41
C LEU A 382 -2.09 -4.01 -18.63
N VAL A 383 -1.44 -5.19 -18.56
CA VAL A 383 -2.15 -6.48 -18.63
C VAL A 383 -3.14 -6.65 -17.49
N GLN A 384 -2.80 -6.20 -16.27
CA GLN A 384 -3.72 -6.26 -15.13
C GLN A 384 -4.90 -5.29 -15.28
N LEU A 385 -4.70 -4.12 -15.89
CA LEU A 385 -5.79 -3.16 -16.16
C LEU A 385 -6.83 -3.75 -17.12
N VAL A 386 -6.41 -4.48 -18.15
CA VAL A 386 -7.36 -5.17 -19.06
C VAL A 386 -8.21 -6.17 -18.27
N LYS A 387 -7.58 -7.01 -17.44
CA LYS A 387 -8.31 -7.97 -16.59
C LYS A 387 -9.26 -7.27 -15.63
N ALA A 388 -8.85 -6.15 -15.06
CA ALA A 388 -9.70 -5.35 -14.18
C ALA A 388 -10.89 -4.73 -14.93
N ALA A 389 -10.70 -4.23 -16.14
CA ALA A 389 -11.77 -3.66 -16.95
C ALA A 389 -12.81 -4.71 -17.36
N GLU A 390 -12.34 -5.90 -17.79
CA GLU A 390 -13.22 -7.04 -18.09
C GLU A 390 -14.00 -7.49 -16.87
N TRP A 391 -13.31 -7.61 -15.73
CA TRP A 391 -13.91 -7.99 -14.48
C TRP A 391 -14.96 -6.97 -14.03
N LEU A 392 -14.64 -5.68 -14.07
CA LEU A 392 -15.55 -4.62 -13.64
C LEU A 392 -16.83 -4.66 -14.47
N ARG A 393 -16.70 -4.62 -15.81
CA ARG A 393 -17.85 -4.66 -16.73
C ARG A 393 -18.74 -5.88 -16.52
N LYS A 394 -18.14 -7.05 -16.21
CA LYS A 394 -18.88 -8.28 -15.92
C LYS A 394 -19.70 -8.17 -14.63
N HIS A 395 -19.18 -7.53 -13.58
CA HIS A 395 -19.82 -7.49 -12.26
C HIS A 395 -20.73 -6.28 -12.04
N THR A 396 -20.61 -5.23 -12.87
CA THR A 396 -21.47 -4.04 -12.81
C THR A 396 -22.53 -4.00 -13.91
N GLY A 397 -22.54 -4.99 -14.83
CA GLY A 397 -23.48 -5.07 -15.94
C GLY A 397 -23.25 -4.03 -17.05
N GLY A 398 -22.15 -3.27 -17.00
CA GLY A 398 -21.85 -2.21 -17.95
C GLY A 398 -20.76 -1.25 -17.48
N GLN A 399 -20.54 -0.18 -18.24
CA GLN A 399 -19.59 0.86 -17.87
C GLN A 399 -20.21 1.81 -16.83
N LEU A 400 -19.47 2.06 -15.74
CA LEU A 400 -19.89 2.99 -14.70
C LEU A 400 -19.74 4.45 -15.17
N LYS A 401 -20.72 5.29 -14.82
CA LYS A 401 -20.63 6.74 -14.94
C LYS A 401 -19.94 7.31 -13.70
N VAL A 402 -18.64 7.57 -13.77
CA VAL A 402 -17.87 8.12 -12.66
C VAL A 402 -17.62 9.62 -12.87
N GLN A 403 -17.88 10.41 -11.83
CA GLN A 403 -17.58 11.83 -11.79
C GLN A 403 -16.53 12.11 -10.70
N GLY A 404 -15.49 12.88 -11.04
CA GLY A 404 -14.46 13.31 -10.10
C GLY A 404 -13.04 12.80 -10.43
N PRO A 405 -12.06 13.03 -9.54
CA PRO A 405 -12.25 13.59 -8.20
C PRO A 405 -12.64 15.08 -8.22
N LEU A 406 -13.72 15.44 -7.55
CA LEU A 406 -14.03 16.84 -7.24
C LEU A 406 -13.24 17.31 -6.02
N HIS A 407 -13.01 18.61 -5.88
CA HIS A 407 -12.41 19.14 -4.64
C HIS A 407 -13.47 19.22 -3.53
N ALA A 408 -13.12 18.86 -2.30
CA ALA A 408 -14.00 18.93 -1.14
C ALA A 408 -14.48 20.35 -0.80
N GLY A 409 -13.92 21.40 -1.43
CA GLY A 409 -14.40 22.79 -1.37
C GLY A 409 -15.44 23.17 -2.43
N ALA A 410 -15.82 22.27 -3.34
CA ALA A 410 -16.79 22.53 -4.39
C ALA A 410 -18.22 22.73 -3.85
N ALA A 411 -19.13 23.25 -4.67
CA ALA A 411 -20.54 23.35 -4.31
C ALA A 411 -21.14 21.97 -3.97
N THR A 412 -22.13 21.95 -3.08
CA THR A 412 -22.90 20.72 -2.78
C THR A 412 -23.55 20.21 -4.07
N VAL A 413 -23.47 18.90 -4.29
CA VAL A 413 -23.91 18.22 -5.51
C VAL A 413 -25.08 17.31 -5.17
N SER A 414 -26.25 17.55 -5.78
CA SER A 414 -27.43 16.68 -5.63
C SER A 414 -27.39 15.43 -6.51
N ALA A 415 -26.25 15.13 -7.16
CA ALA A 415 -26.13 14.21 -8.30
C ALA A 415 -26.52 12.74 -8.03
N LEU A 416 -26.73 12.35 -6.77
CA LEU A 416 -27.11 10.98 -6.40
C LEU A 416 -28.60 10.83 -6.01
N LEU A 417 -29.40 11.91 -5.98
CA LEU A 417 -30.78 11.94 -5.44
C LEU A 417 -31.87 12.22 -6.49
N GLY A 418 -33.08 11.69 -6.24
CA GLY A 418 -34.36 12.09 -6.86
C GLY A 418 -35.02 11.04 -7.77
N GLU A 419 -36.20 11.34 -8.29
CA GLU A 419 -36.75 10.91 -9.59
C GLU A 419 -37.02 12.22 -10.35
N ASP A 420 -37.07 12.22 -11.69
CA ASP A 420 -37.66 13.38 -12.38
C ASP A 420 -39.14 13.51 -11.95
N ILE A 421 -39.68 14.73 -11.99
CA ILE A 421 -41.09 15.05 -11.68
C ILE A 421 -42.04 14.19 -12.55
N ASP A 422 -41.55 13.78 -13.73
CA ASP A 422 -42.24 12.92 -14.71
C ASP A 422 -41.80 11.44 -14.66
N GLY A 423 -41.06 10.99 -13.63
CA GLY A 423 -40.60 9.60 -13.51
C GLY A 423 -39.55 9.16 -14.54
N ARG A 424 -38.90 10.11 -15.25
CA ARG A 424 -37.85 9.82 -16.23
C ARG A 424 -36.49 9.60 -15.55
N PRO A 425 -35.61 8.74 -16.11
CA PRO A 425 -34.25 8.58 -15.61
C PRO A 425 -33.45 9.87 -15.82
N LEU A 426 -33.15 10.59 -14.74
CA LEU A 426 -32.16 11.68 -14.76
C LEU A 426 -30.78 11.09 -15.08
N GLU A 427 -30.00 11.75 -15.94
CA GLU A 427 -28.59 11.38 -16.13
C GLU A 427 -27.82 11.63 -14.83
N ARG A 428 -27.43 10.55 -14.15
CA ARG A 428 -26.67 10.59 -12.89
C ARG A 428 -25.35 9.85 -13.04
N PRO A 429 -24.29 10.28 -12.32
CA PRO A 429 -23.16 9.41 -12.09
C PRO A 429 -23.58 8.24 -11.19
N ASP A 430 -23.01 7.07 -11.43
CA ASP A 430 -23.09 5.94 -10.51
C ASP A 430 -22.17 6.16 -9.31
N VAL A 431 -21.08 6.91 -9.52
CA VAL A 431 -20.05 7.18 -8.51
C VAL A 431 -19.64 8.65 -8.55
N LEU A 432 -19.70 9.31 -7.40
CA LEU A 432 -19.08 10.62 -7.17
C LEU A 432 -17.83 10.43 -6.32
N VAL A 433 -16.66 10.77 -6.86
CA VAL A 433 -15.38 10.75 -6.14
C VAL A 433 -14.98 12.17 -5.75
N VAL A 434 -14.51 12.35 -4.51
CA VAL A 434 -14.09 13.64 -3.95
C VAL A 434 -12.70 13.51 -3.32
N ALA A 435 -11.86 14.52 -3.54
CA ALA A 435 -10.57 14.67 -2.90
C ALA A 435 -10.63 15.81 -1.86
N GLY A 436 -10.24 15.52 -0.61
CA GLY A 436 -10.12 16.51 0.47
C GLY A 436 -10.70 16.01 1.80
N SER A 437 -10.68 16.88 2.82
CA SER A 437 -11.06 16.53 4.20
C SER A 437 -12.52 16.10 4.33
N SER A 438 -12.74 14.96 4.98
CA SER A 438 -14.06 14.38 5.27
C SER A 438 -14.87 15.17 6.31
N GLN A 439 -14.30 16.25 6.87
CA GLN A 439 -15.02 17.25 7.66
C GLN A 439 -16.07 18.00 6.83
N ARG A 440 -15.97 17.95 5.49
CA ARG A 440 -16.97 18.45 4.57
C ARG A 440 -17.19 17.42 3.46
N GLN A 441 -18.45 17.03 3.27
CA GLN A 441 -18.90 16.08 2.27
C GLN A 441 -19.93 16.75 1.36
N LEU A 442 -19.81 16.53 0.05
CA LEU A 442 -20.51 17.30 -0.99
C LEU A 442 -21.98 16.91 -1.18
N LEU A 443 -22.56 16.06 -0.33
CA LEU A 443 -23.95 15.65 -0.46
C LEU A 443 -24.91 16.50 0.40
N PRO A 444 -26.18 16.64 -0.01
CA PRO A 444 -27.22 17.29 0.80
C PRO A 444 -27.47 16.56 2.13
N SER A 445 -28.06 17.25 3.10
CA SER A 445 -28.45 16.60 4.36
C SER A 445 -29.57 15.59 4.13
N GLY A 446 -29.58 14.48 4.88
CA GLY A 446 -30.63 13.46 4.77
C GLY A 446 -30.69 12.74 3.41
N SER A 447 -29.55 12.59 2.75
CA SER A 447 -29.42 12.04 1.39
C SER A 447 -28.80 10.65 1.31
N VAL A 448 -28.20 10.16 2.40
CA VAL A 448 -27.42 8.91 2.41
C VAL A 448 -28.14 7.82 3.20
N ASP A 449 -28.23 6.64 2.63
CA ASP A 449 -28.84 5.47 3.28
C ASP A 449 -27.86 4.74 4.19
N LEU A 450 -26.59 4.67 3.76
CA LEU A 450 -25.52 3.97 4.45
C LEU A 450 -24.21 4.75 4.32
N VAL A 451 -23.62 5.15 5.45
CA VAL A 451 -22.21 5.52 5.51
C VAL A 451 -21.45 4.27 5.95
N LEU A 452 -20.71 3.64 5.04
CA LEU A 452 -19.88 2.47 5.34
C LEU A 452 -18.42 2.88 5.12
N THR A 453 -17.58 2.76 6.14
CA THR A 453 -16.21 3.29 6.05
C THR A 453 -15.23 2.60 7.00
N ASP A 454 -13.95 2.89 6.83
CA ASP A 454 -12.84 2.42 7.67
C ASP A 454 -11.88 3.58 7.95
N PRO A 455 -12.15 4.41 8.98
CA PRO A 455 -11.35 5.58 9.29
C PRO A 455 -9.90 5.23 9.69
N PRO A 456 -8.94 6.14 9.50
CA PRO A 456 -7.57 5.96 9.97
C PRO A 456 -7.52 6.00 11.51
N TYR A 457 -7.30 4.85 12.14
CA TYR A 457 -7.31 4.72 13.60
C TYR A 457 -5.92 4.48 14.15
N HIS A 458 -5.28 5.53 14.69
CA HIS A 458 -3.95 5.44 15.30
C HIS A 458 -2.95 4.62 14.45
N ASP A 459 -3.14 4.59 13.12
CA ASP A 459 -2.38 3.69 12.25
C ASP A 459 -0.94 4.18 12.25
N ASP A 460 -0.01 3.32 12.64
CA ASP A 460 1.43 3.64 12.68
C ASP A 460 1.96 3.95 11.27
N VAL A 461 1.20 3.60 10.22
CA VAL A 461 1.59 3.76 8.83
C VAL A 461 1.25 5.14 8.27
N GLN A 462 2.29 5.86 7.83
CA GLN A 462 2.17 7.17 7.22
C GLN A 462 1.85 7.09 5.71
N TYR A 463 0.66 6.61 5.33
CA TYR A 463 0.27 6.47 3.91
C TYR A 463 0.40 7.77 3.11
N ALA A 464 0.13 8.92 3.77
CA ALA A 464 0.30 10.23 3.17
C ALA A 464 1.75 10.46 2.70
N GLU A 465 2.76 10.18 3.54
CA GLU A 465 4.18 10.29 3.16
C GLU A 465 4.56 9.29 2.06
N LEU A 466 4.05 8.05 2.14
CA LEU A 466 4.39 7.00 1.18
C LEU A 466 3.83 7.27 -0.22
N SER A 467 2.68 7.94 -0.37
CA SER A 467 2.12 8.23 -1.69
C SER A 467 2.71 9.47 -2.37
N GLN A 468 3.50 10.29 -1.67
CA GLN A 468 4.07 11.53 -2.22
C GLN A 468 4.90 11.35 -3.51
N PRO A 469 5.78 10.33 -3.65
CA PRO A 469 6.43 10.07 -4.94
C PRO A 469 5.44 9.83 -6.09
N LEU A 470 4.32 9.16 -5.83
CA LEU A 470 3.29 8.88 -6.84
C LEU A 470 2.51 10.14 -7.18
N GLN A 471 2.18 10.96 -6.18
CA GLN A 471 1.55 12.28 -6.37
C GLN A 471 2.44 13.19 -7.22
N ALA A 472 3.75 13.22 -6.94
CA ALA A 472 4.72 14.00 -7.70
C ALA A 472 4.77 13.59 -9.19
N TRP A 473 4.80 12.29 -9.47
CA TRP A 473 4.74 11.78 -10.85
C TRP A 473 3.40 12.04 -11.54
N ALA A 474 2.30 12.02 -10.78
CA ALA A 474 0.96 12.32 -11.28
C ALA A 474 0.72 13.82 -11.51
N GLY A 475 1.58 14.69 -10.98
CA GLY A 475 1.36 16.14 -10.98
C GLY A 475 0.24 16.58 -10.04
N LEU A 476 -0.04 15.80 -9.00
CA LEU A 476 -1.05 16.10 -7.99
C LEU A 476 -0.45 16.99 -6.90
N ALA A 477 -1.15 18.05 -6.52
CA ALA A 477 -0.77 18.88 -5.39
C ALA A 477 -0.91 18.08 -4.08
N ALA A 478 0.03 18.25 -3.15
CA ALA A 478 -0.11 17.69 -1.81
C ALA A 478 -1.33 18.32 -1.11
N PRO A 479 -2.08 17.55 -0.29
CA PRO A 479 -3.19 18.11 0.49
C PRO A 479 -2.69 19.18 1.47
N GLU A 480 -3.57 20.12 1.83
CA GLU A 480 -3.25 21.16 2.81
C GLU A 480 -2.86 20.55 4.16
N SER A 481 -1.75 21.03 4.73
CA SER A 481 -1.20 20.55 6.00
C SER A 481 -2.23 20.60 7.14
N GLY A 482 -2.32 19.51 7.92
CA GLY A 482 -3.14 19.46 9.15
C GLY A 482 -4.58 18.94 8.98
N SER A 483 -4.97 18.51 7.78
CA SER A 483 -6.28 17.92 7.50
C SER A 483 -6.33 16.40 7.63
N ASP A 484 -5.18 15.74 7.78
CA ASP A 484 -5.06 14.27 7.88
C ASP A 484 -5.37 13.81 9.30
N ALA A 485 -6.22 12.80 9.40
CA ALA A 485 -6.62 12.16 10.65
C ALA A 485 -5.60 11.09 11.08
N VAL A 486 -4.32 11.34 10.83
CA VAL A 486 -3.19 10.48 11.23
C VAL A 486 -2.27 11.30 12.14
N VAL A 487 -1.97 10.74 13.32
CA VAL A 487 -1.04 11.36 14.27
C VAL A 487 0.38 11.26 13.69
N ASN A 488 1.05 12.40 13.54
CA ASN A 488 2.44 12.45 13.09
C ASN A 488 3.29 13.18 14.13
N ARG A 489 4.02 12.38 14.92
CA ARG A 489 4.86 12.89 16.02
C ARG A 489 6.06 13.70 15.52
N ALA A 490 6.52 13.46 14.27
CA ALA A 490 7.65 14.17 13.69
C ALA A 490 7.28 15.59 13.23
N THR A 491 6.03 15.80 12.80
CA THR A 491 5.51 17.11 12.37
C THR A 491 4.72 17.84 13.45
N GLY A 492 4.39 17.18 14.56
CA GLY A 492 3.54 17.74 15.62
C GLY A 492 2.04 17.67 15.30
N GLN A 493 1.66 17.07 14.17
CA GLN A 493 0.26 16.95 13.74
C GLN A 493 -0.52 16.03 14.67
N LEU A 494 -1.65 16.55 15.18
CA LEU A 494 -2.56 15.86 16.11
C LEU A 494 -1.89 15.34 17.38
N VAL A 495 -0.78 15.98 17.81
CA VAL A 495 -0.05 15.62 19.03
C VAL A 495 -0.65 16.27 20.28
N ALA A 496 -1.43 17.34 20.12
CA ALA A 496 -2.08 18.03 21.23
C ALA A 496 -3.29 17.22 21.76
N ASP A 497 -3.42 17.15 23.09
CA ASP A 497 -4.52 16.46 23.76
C ASP A 497 -5.89 16.91 23.24
N GLY A 498 -6.75 15.95 22.87
CA GLY A 498 -8.11 16.20 22.38
C GLY A 498 -8.25 16.65 20.92
N SER A 499 -7.15 17.00 20.22
CA SER A 499 -7.21 17.44 18.81
C SER A 499 -7.71 16.35 17.86
N TYR A 500 -7.31 15.09 18.08
CA TYR A 500 -7.79 13.93 17.33
C TYR A 500 -9.28 13.66 17.55
N THR A 501 -9.74 13.70 18.82
CA THR A 501 -11.16 13.54 19.17
C THR A 501 -12.03 14.59 18.49
N ALA A 502 -11.59 15.86 18.51
CA ALA A 502 -12.32 16.96 17.89
C ALA A 502 -12.43 16.79 16.36
N LEU A 503 -11.36 16.34 15.71
CA LEU A 503 -11.35 16.05 14.27
C LEU A 503 -12.32 14.91 13.93
N LEU A 504 -12.24 13.77 14.62
CA LEU A 504 -13.16 12.65 14.43
C LEU A 504 -14.61 13.06 14.68
N ALA A 505 -14.88 13.81 15.75
CA ALA A 505 -16.22 14.31 16.05
C ALA A 505 -16.76 15.21 14.92
N SER A 506 -15.91 16.06 14.33
CA SER A 506 -16.29 16.89 13.18
C SER A 506 -16.66 16.05 11.95
N ILE A 507 -15.91 14.98 11.68
CA ILE A 507 -16.15 14.09 10.54
C ILE A 507 -17.44 13.28 10.76
N PHE A 508 -17.61 12.67 11.94
CA PHE A 508 -18.82 11.92 12.26
C PHE A 508 -20.07 12.79 12.28
N ARG A 509 -19.96 14.06 12.70
CA ARG A 509 -21.07 15.02 12.60
C ARG A 509 -21.45 15.30 11.15
N GLU A 510 -20.46 15.41 10.27
CA GLU A 510 -20.72 15.58 8.84
C GLU A 510 -21.37 14.33 8.22
N SER A 511 -20.91 13.13 8.58
CA SER A 511 -21.58 11.88 8.19
C SER A 511 -23.01 11.80 8.74
N ALA A 512 -23.24 12.19 10.00
CA ALA A 512 -24.57 12.25 10.59
C ALA A 512 -25.50 13.23 9.86
N ARG A 513 -24.98 14.38 9.40
CA ARG A 513 -25.73 15.34 8.57
C ARG A 513 -26.23 14.71 7.27
N LEU A 514 -25.41 13.89 6.62
CA LEU A 514 -25.76 13.23 5.36
C LEU A 514 -26.80 12.13 5.54
N LEU A 515 -26.74 11.39 6.65
CA LEU A 515 -27.62 10.25 6.89
C LEU A 515 -29.08 10.66 6.92
N ARG A 516 -29.91 9.85 6.27
CA ARG A 516 -31.36 9.84 6.50
C ARG A 516 -31.66 9.49 7.96
N GLU A 517 -32.86 9.79 8.43
CA GLU A 517 -33.25 9.45 9.82
C GLU A 517 -33.18 7.95 10.14
N ASP A 518 -33.35 7.11 9.12
CA ASP A 518 -33.22 5.65 9.18
C ASP A 518 -31.89 5.16 8.57
N GLY A 519 -30.95 6.07 8.30
CA GLY A 519 -29.65 5.78 7.71
C GLY A 519 -28.67 5.26 8.76
N HIS A 520 -27.75 4.39 8.32
CA HIS A 520 -26.79 3.74 9.20
C HIS A 520 -25.36 4.23 8.91
N LEU A 521 -24.59 4.51 9.96
CA LEU A 521 -23.14 4.63 9.94
C LEU A 521 -22.55 3.32 10.45
N ILE A 522 -21.78 2.62 9.62
CA ILE A 522 -21.16 1.35 9.96
C ILE A 522 -19.65 1.41 9.69
N PHE A 523 -18.85 1.00 10.66
CA PHE A 523 -17.42 0.84 10.52
C PHE A 523 -16.87 -0.18 11.52
N SER A 524 -15.75 -0.81 11.17
CA SER A 524 -15.01 -1.69 12.07
C SER A 524 -13.94 -0.92 12.85
N TYR A 525 -13.72 -1.28 14.11
CA TYR A 525 -12.67 -0.70 14.95
C TYR A 525 -12.00 -1.77 15.81
N ALA A 526 -10.67 -1.68 15.92
CA ALA A 526 -9.86 -2.51 16.80
C ALA A 526 -8.70 -1.70 17.35
N ASN A 527 -8.63 -1.58 18.68
CA ASN A 527 -7.48 -0.97 19.35
C ASN A 527 -7.27 -1.60 20.74
N ARG A 528 -6.00 -1.76 21.13
CA ARG A 528 -5.62 -2.23 22.46
C ARG A 528 -5.59 -1.11 23.49
N ASP A 529 -5.40 0.13 23.06
CA ASP A 529 -5.36 1.28 23.96
C ASP A 529 -6.79 1.66 24.38
N PRO A 530 -7.15 1.51 25.67
CA PRO A 530 -8.45 1.97 26.17
C PRO A 530 -8.71 3.45 25.91
N GLN A 531 -7.69 4.30 25.92
CA GLN A 531 -7.88 5.74 25.67
C GLN A 531 -8.37 6.02 24.25
N ALA A 532 -7.94 5.22 23.28
CA ALA A 532 -8.41 5.35 21.90
C ALA A 532 -9.91 5.02 21.77
N TRP A 533 -10.41 4.07 22.57
CA TRP A 533 -11.86 3.81 22.68
C TRP A 533 -12.60 4.95 23.36
N VAL A 534 -12.03 5.55 24.42
CA VAL A 534 -12.63 6.72 25.08
C VAL A 534 -12.86 7.85 24.07
N GLN A 535 -11.81 8.19 23.31
CA GLN A 535 -11.84 9.23 22.30
C GLN A 535 -12.86 8.93 21.18
N LEU A 536 -12.94 7.68 20.73
CA LEU A 536 -13.91 7.27 19.70
C LEU A 536 -15.35 7.46 20.17
N LEU A 537 -15.71 6.91 21.35
CA LEU A 537 -17.08 6.95 21.84
C LEU A 537 -17.51 8.39 22.18
N GLU A 538 -16.59 9.19 22.71
CA GLU A 538 -16.81 10.62 22.93
C GLU A 538 -17.08 11.35 21.61
N ALA A 539 -16.30 11.06 20.57
CA ALA A 539 -16.51 11.65 19.24
C ALA A 539 -17.86 11.26 18.63
N LEU A 540 -18.28 10.00 18.76
CA LEU A 540 -19.59 9.52 18.27
C LEU A 540 -20.75 10.19 19.01
N GLN A 541 -20.69 10.24 20.35
CA GLN A 541 -21.74 10.90 21.15
C GLN A 541 -21.82 12.40 20.82
N SER A 542 -20.67 13.09 20.71
CA SER A 542 -20.59 14.51 20.37
C SER A 542 -21.01 14.84 18.93
N ALA A 543 -21.11 13.81 18.07
CA ALA A 543 -21.60 13.93 16.69
C ALA A 543 -23.12 13.81 16.58
N GLY A 544 -23.83 13.51 17.67
CA GLY A 544 -25.29 13.31 17.65
C GLY A 544 -25.69 11.95 17.09
N LEU A 545 -24.86 10.93 17.28
CA LEU A 545 -25.13 9.54 16.92
C LEU A 545 -25.50 8.71 18.15
N ARG A 546 -26.30 7.66 17.94
CA ARG A 546 -26.61 6.64 18.95
C ARG A 546 -26.44 5.24 18.38
N ALA A 547 -26.10 4.27 19.22
CA ALA A 547 -25.89 2.91 18.76
C ALA A 547 -27.20 2.19 18.42
N ALA A 548 -27.25 1.60 17.23
CA ALA A 548 -28.23 0.61 16.80
C ALA A 548 -27.74 -0.83 17.02
N GLY A 549 -26.43 -1.05 17.10
CA GLY A 549 -25.89 -2.34 17.50
C GLY A 549 -24.38 -2.46 17.34
N CYS A 550 -23.85 -3.62 17.67
CA CYS A 550 -22.49 -4.00 17.30
C CYS A 550 -22.36 -5.53 17.15
N THR A 551 -21.35 -5.97 16.42
CA THR A 551 -21.00 -7.40 16.27
C THR A 551 -19.50 -7.57 16.17
N VAL A 552 -18.99 -8.77 16.48
CA VAL A 552 -17.55 -9.07 16.44
C VAL A 552 -17.24 -9.85 15.17
N VAL A 553 -16.18 -9.44 14.46
CA VAL A 553 -15.70 -10.12 13.25
C VAL A 553 -14.20 -10.40 13.35
N HIS A 554 -13.72 -11.42 12.63
CA HIS A 554 -12.28 -11.72 12.58
C HIS A 554 -11.51 -10.60 11.86
N SER A 555 -10.39 -10.17 12.45
CA SER A 555 -9.50 -9.19 11.87
C SER A 555 -8.74 -9.79 10.68
N GLU A 556 -8.62 -9.03 9.59
CA GLU A 556 -7.91 -9.45 8.36
C GLU A 556 -6.38 -9.53 8.55
N ASN A 557 -5.85 -9.00 9.65
CA ASN A 557 -4.45 -8.65 9.84
C ASN A 557 -3.58 -9.72 10.54
N GLU A 558 -4.05 -10.97 10.70
CA GLU A 558 -3.28 -12.04 11.37
C GLU A 558 -1.91 -12.33 10.73
N THR A 559 -1.73 -11.98 9.45
CA THR A 559 -0.52 -12.30 8.65
C THR A 559 0.49 -11.17 8.48
N ASP A 560 0.28 -9.98 9.07
CA ASP A 560 1.25 -8.88 8.91
C ASP A 560 2.59 -9.20 9.61
N HIS A 561 3.63 -9.41 8.81
CA HIS A 561 4.99 -9.68 9.28
C HIS A 561 5.54 -8.54 10.15
N ALA A 562 5.02 -7.30 10.02
CA ALA A 562 5.40 -6.16 10.84
C ALA A 562 4.91 -6.25 12.30
N LYS A 563 3.90 -7.07 12.58
CA LYS A 563 3.27 -7.21 13.91
C LYS A 563 3.68 -8.49 14.65
N ARG A 564 4.57 -9.32 14.09
CA ARG A 564 5.13 -10.50 14.78
C ARG A 564 5.85 -10.06 16.06
N ASN A 565 5.41 -10.59 17.21
CA ASN A 565 5.85 -10.32 18.59
C ASN A 565 5.18 -9.13 19.32
N VAL A 566 4.19 -8.47 18.71
CA VAL A 566 3.25 -7.56 19.40
C VAL A 566 1.90 -8.28 19.38
N ARG A 567 1.20 -8.39 20.52
CA ARG A 567 -0.11 -9.08 20.61
C ARG A 567 -1.16 -8.25 19.85
N ALA A 568 -1.18 -8.28 18.52
CA ALA A 568 -2.13 -7.56 17.68
C ALA A 568 -3.57 -8.02 17.96
N CYS A 569 -4.55 -7.12 17.78
CA CYS A 569 -5.96 -7.53 17.82
C CYS A 569 -6.21 -8.54 16.70
N THR A 570 -6.82 -9.66 17.05
CA THR A 570 -7.25 -10.71 16.10
C THR A 570 -8.73 -10.56 15.76
N LEU A 571 -9.44 -9.69 16.48
CA LEU A 571 -10.85 -9.38 16.30
C LEU A 571 -11.06 -7.88 16.11
N ASP A 572 -12.07 -7.56 15.33
CA ASP A 572 -12.58 -6.20 15.14
C ASP A 572 -14.02 -6.13 15.66
N LEU A 573 -14.37 -5.02 16.30
CA LEU A 573 -15.77 -4.72 16.63
C LEU A 573 -16.35 -3.90 15.47
N LEU A 574 -17.45 -4.38 14.90
CA LEU A 574 -18.23 -3.66 13.91
C LEU A 574 -19.33 -2.88 14.64
N LEU A 575 -19.34 -1.56 14.48
CA LEU A 575 -20.27 -0.66 15.13
C LEU A 575 -21.38 -0.26 14.14
N ASP A 576 -22.63 -0.25 14.59
CA ASP A 576 -23.80 0.19 13.83
C ASP A 576 -24.47 1.37 14.56
N LEU A 577 -24.37 2.56 13.97
CA LEU A 577 -24.77 3.84 14.56
C LEU A 577 -25.85 4.47 13.68
N VAL A 578 -26.81 5.15 14.30
CA VAL A 578 -27.85 5.93 13.61
C VAL A 578 -27.90 7.35 14.18
N PRO A 579 -28.41 8.34 13.43
CA PRO A 579 -28.66 9.67 13.97
C PRO A 579 -29.58 9.61 15.20
N VAL A 580 -29.34 10.47 16.18
CA VAL A 580 -30.27 10.68 17.30
C VAL A 580 -31.56 11.29 16.74
N SER A 581 -32.68 10.58 16.89
CA SER A 581 -33.99 10.98 16.41
C SER A 581 -35.10 10.41 17.31
N SER A 582 -36.34 10.79 17.05
CA SER A 582 -37.51 10.25 17.75
C SER A 582 -37.86 8.81 17.38
N ARG A 583 -37.19 8.22 16.37
CA ARG A 583 -37.44 6.83 15.96
C ARG A 583 -37.00 5.86 17.05
N GLU A 584 -37.76 4.79 17.25
CA GLU A 584 -37.37 3.71 18.15
C GLU A 584 -36.27 2.86 17.50
N VAL A 585 -35.30 2.40 18.30
CA VAL A 585 -34.17 1.61 17.83
C VAL A 585 -34.07 0.33 18.67
N VAL A 586 -34.21 -0.81 18.00
CA VAL A 586 -33.98 -2.12 18.63
C VAL A 586 -32.49 -2.42 18.58
N LYS A 587 -31.81 -2.33 19.73
CA LYS A 587 -30.36 -2.51 19.83
C LYS A 587 -29.96 -3.97 19.60
N HIS A 588 -29.12 -4.24 18.60
CA HIS A 588 -28.53 -5.57 18.38
C HIS A 588 -27.23 -5.75 19.17
N ARG A 589 -27.12 -6.84 19.92
CA ARG A 589 -25.95 -7.16 20.76
C ARG A 589 -25.10 -8.26 20.12
N PRO A 590 -23.76 -8.22 20.26
CA PRO A 590 -22.88 -9.25 19.75
C PRO A 590 -23.08 -10.57 20.52
N GLU A 591 -23.01 -11.70 19.82
CA GLU A 591 -22.73 -12.98 20.45
C GLU A 591 -21.23 -13.07 20.73
N LEU A 592 -20.87 -13.28 22.00
CA LEU A 592 -19.48 -13.25 22.45
C LEU A 592 -19.03 -14.66 22.83
N GLY A 593 -17.96 -15.12 22.18
CA GLY A 593 -17.30 -16.38 22.50
C GLY A 593 -16.37 -16.28 23.72
N ALA A 594 -15.71 -17.39 24.04
CA ALA A 594 -14.74 -17.44 25.14
C ALA A 594 -13.35 -16.94 24.71
N GLY A 595 -12.68 -16.18 25.58
CA GLY A 595 -11.28 -15.76 25.39
C GLY A 595 -11.01 -14.34 25.88
N ALA A 596 -9.76 -14.06 26.21
CA ALA A 596 -9.36 -12.78 26.81
C ALA A 596 -9.68 -11.56 25.91
N GLU A 597 -9.55 -11.68 24.59
CA GLU A 597 -9.86 -10.60 23.64
C GLU A 597 -11.37 -10.38 23.52
N GLN A 598 -12.15 -11.47 23.47
CA GLN A 598 -13.61 -11.45 23.46
C GLN A 598 -14.17 -10.84 24.75
N GLU A 599 -13.61 -11.18 25.91
CA GLU A 599 -13.97 -10.57 27.21
C GLU A 599 -13.73 -9.07 27.23
N PHE A 600 -12.58 -8.63 26.71
CA PHE A 600 -12.28 -7.20 26.55
C PHE A 600 -13.32 -6.52 25.64
N LEU A 601 -13.60 -7.11 24.47
CA LEU A 601 -14.59 -6.57 23.53
C LEU A 601 -16.02 -6.62 24.09
N ALA A 602 -16.34 -7.53 25.01
CA ALA A 602 -17.62 -7.58 25.70
C ALA A 602 -17.86 -6.33 26.55
N ILE A 603 -16.82 -5.91 27.29
CA ILE A 603 -16.87 -4.68 28.09
C ILE A 603 -17.03 -3.49 27.15
N VAL A 604 -16.20 -3.40 26.10
CA VAL A 604 -16.28 -2.33 25.10
C VAL A 604 -17.66 -2.26 24.45
N ALA A 605 -18.24 -3.40 24.05
CA ALA A 605 -19.55 -3.47 23.41
C ALA A 605 -20.67 -2.89 24.30
N ASN A 606 -20.61 -3.06 25.62
CA ASN A 606 -21.59 -2.44 26.52
C ASN A 606 -21.56 -0.91 26.45
N TYR A 607 -20.38 -0.31 26.44
CA TYR A 607 -20.23 1.15 26.31
C TYR A 607 -20.58 1.64 24.90
N VAL A 608 -20.23 0.88 23.86
CA VAL A 608 -20.67 1.16 22.49
C VAL A 608 -22.19 1.22 22.40
N LEU A 609 -22.89 0.24 22.97
CA LEU A 609 -24.36 0.18 22.96
C LEU A 609 -25.03 1.31 23.77
N SER A 610 -24.27 1.98 24.65
CA SER A 610 -24.71 3.13 25.42
C SER A 610 -24.41 4.47 24.73
N VAL A 611 -23.71 4.49 23.58
CA VAL A 611 -23.48 5.73 22.81
C VAL A 611 -24.80 6.42 22.49
N GLY A 612 -24.88 7.72 22.77
CA GLY A 612 -26.08 8.55 22.70
C GLY A 612 -26.77 8.73 24.06
N GLU A 613 -26.41 7.91 25.05
CA GLU A 613 -26.94 7.87 26.41
C GLU A 613 -25.83 7.79 27.47
N LEU A 614 -24.55 7.96 27.09
CA LEU A 614 -23.43 7.88 28.04
C LEU A 614 -23.51 9.04 29.05
N ALA A 615 -23.58 8.69 30.33
CA ALA A 615 -23.66 9.64 31.43
C ALA A 615 -22.34 10.39 31.65
N SER A 616 -22.39 11.55 32.29
CA SER A 616 -21.19 12.29 32.70
C SER A 616 -20.26 11.42 33.56
N GLY A 617 -18.96 11.38 33.22
CA GLY A 617 -17.95 10.63 33.98
C GLY A 617 -17.74 9.18 33.53
N TRP A 618 -18.48 8.69 32.53
CA TRP A 618 -18.39 7.33 31.99
C TRP A 618 -16.96 6.94 31.57
N GLN A 619 -16.12 7.90 31.19
CA GLN A 619 -14.75 7.67 30.75
C GLN A 619 -13.91 6.98 31.84
N LEU A 620 -14.02 7.45 33.09
CA LEU A 620 -13.29 6.88 34.22
C LEU A 620 -13.78 5.47 34.55
N GLU A 621 -15.09 5.27 34.51
CA GLU A 621 -15.72 3.96 34.75
C GLU A 621 -15.34 2.94 33.69
N PHE A 622 -15.31 3.36 32.41
CA PHE A 622 -14.87 2.52 31.30
C PHE A 622 -13.42 2.09 31.48
N LEU A 623 -12.53 3.06 31.76
CA LEU A 623 -11.10 2.80 31.95
C LEU A 623 -10.85 1.85 33.12
N ASP A 624 -11.57 2.01 34.23
CA ASP A 624 -11.51 1.10 35.37
C ASP A 624 -11.97 -0.31 34.98
N SER A 625 -13.11 -0.41 34.27
CA SER A 625 -13.68 -1.69 33.83
C SER A 625 -12.74 -2.50 32.94
N VAL A 626 -12.00 -1.85 32.02
CA VAL A 626 -11.07 -2.53 31.11
C VAL A 626 -9.66 -2.70 31.68
N SER A 627 -9.28 -1.96 32.72
CA SER A 627 -7.91 -1.94 33.28
C SER A 627 -7.37 -3.32 33.66
N ASN A 628 -8.26 -4.23 34.08
CA ASN A 628 -7.91 -5.57 34.55
C ASN A 628 -8.02 -6.66 33.48
N ALA A 629 -8.48 -6.33 32.27
CA ALA A 629 -8.69 -7.29 31.19
C ALA A 629 -7.39 -8.04 30.87
N GLU A 630 -7.45 -9.38 30.86
CA GLU A 630 -6.27 -10.23 30.59
C GLU A 630 -5.63 -9.92 29.24
N PHE A 631 -6.45 -9.50 28.26
CA PHE A 631 -5.97 -9.13 26.94
C PHE A 631 -4.92 -8.02 26.98
N LEU A 632 -5.06 -7.05 27.89
CA LEU A 632 -4.19 -5.88 28.01
C LEU A 632 -2.88 -6.16 28.78
N LYS A 633 -2.81 -7.25 29.55
CA LYS A 633 -1.63 -7.58 30.36
C LYS A 633 -0.42 -7.95 29.48
N PRO A 634 0.80 -7.48 29.81
CA PRO A 634 2.03 -7.88 29.11
C PRO A 634 2.26 -9.39 29.23
N GLN A 635 2.66 -10.05 28.15
CA GLN A 635 2.96 -11.49 28.21
C GLN A 635 4.19 -11.73 29.10
N LYS A 636 4.09 -12.62 30.11
CA LYS A 636 5.28 -13.19 30.75
C LYS A 636 6.08 -13.90 29.66
N ARG A 637 7.31 -13.43 29.37
CA ARG A 637 8.24 -14.11 28.47
C ARG A 637 8.36 -15.57 28.94
N ARG A 638 7.80 -16.51 28.18
CA ARG A 638 8.22 -17.90 28.30
C ARG A 638 9.69 -17.92 27.93
N HIS A 639 10.56 -18.16 28.91
CA HIS A 639 11.95 -18.51 28.63
C HIS A 639 11.91 -19.71 27.67
N SER A 640 12.34 -19.50 26.43
CA SER A 640 12.70 -20.58 25.53
C SER A 640 13.92 -21.26 26.15
N GLY A 641 13.68 -22.23 27.03
CA GLY A 641 14.66 -23.25 27.33
C GLY A 641 15.07 -23.89 26.02
N LEU A 642 16.38 -23.89 25.75
CA LEU A 642 16.97 -24.64 24.66
C LEU A 642 16.56 -26.11 24.80
N SER A 643 15.54 -26.53 24.06
CA SER A 643 15.30 -27.94 23.77
C SER A 643 16.24 -28.33 22.63
N THR A 644 17.29 -29.04 23.00
CA THR A 644 18.14 -29.87 22.14
C THR A 644 17.28 -30.64 21.12
N PRO A 645 17.67 -30.69 19.83
CA PRO A 645 16.99 -31.54 18.86
C PRO A 645 17.21 -33.01 19.24
N PRO A 646 16.18 -33.88 19.21
CA PRO A 646 16.38 -35.30 19.45
C PRO A 646 17.22 -35.91 18.33
N ALA A 647 18.16 -36.75 18.74
CA ALA A 647 18.98 -37.60 17.88
C ALA A 647 18.09 -38.52 17.02
N GLY A 648 18.56 -38.79 15.81
CA GLY A 648 17.79 -39.47 14.79
C GLY A 648 17.45 -40.91 15.08
N GLU A 649 16.37 -41.36 14.43
CA GLU A 649 16.13 -42.76 14.09
C GLU A 649 15.68 -42.84 12.63
N GLY A 650 16.25 -43.80 11.92
CA GLY A 650 16.18 -43.93 10.47
C GLY A 650 14.86 -44.49 9.96
N SER A 651 14.59 -44.23 8.69
CA SER A 651 13.64 -45.01 7.90
C SER A 651 14.22 -45.26 6.51
N ALA A 652 14.38 -46.55 6.21
CA ALA A 652 14.84 -47.15 4.97
C ALA A 652 13.86 -46.88 3.78
N PRO A 653 14.26 -47.18 2.54
CA PRO A 653 13.54 -46.78 1.33
C PRO A 653 12.51 -47.83 0.88
N ALA A 654 11.42 -47.36 0.30
CA ALA A 654 10.53 -48.06 -0.63
C ALA A 654 9.82 -46.96 -1.43
N GLY A 655 9.61 -47.00 -2.74
CA GLY A 655 9.74 -48.02 -3.78
C GLY A 655 8.99 -47.42 -4.97
#